data_AF-A0A6G3ZQE7-F1
#
_entry.id   AF-A0A6G3ZQE7-F1
#
_cell.length_a   1.000
_cell.length_b   1.000
_cell.length_c   1.000
_cell.angle_alpha   90.00
_cell.angle_beta   90.00
_cell.angle_gamma   90.00
#
_symmetry.space_group_name_H-M   'P 1'
#
loop_
_entity.id
_entity.type
_entity.pdbx_description
1 polymer ?
#
loop_
_entity_poly.entity_id
_entity_poly.type
_entity_poly.pdbx_seq_one_letter_code
_entity_poly.pdbx_strand_id
1 'polypeptide(L)'
;MSQQVQEPPADEQMTHYWDDDEVDHFITSEAHTKKKTPEQFRETHVDIDRIYADTLTPLGVSGDFVTQENFLDAVTASNLDDPNRIFILRGEPGSGKSQLCEWTKYQVNGYGEDEQGIEDYVALHVSRSQTRMDQIIDVLTEPLDVDTDVRNIDDLDPEDAASAIVEYMRGIWSTEHLTEAELGELTENRGGESDLRAIFAKNIQDYQDALETRDENPDFNLLTRTDYRDLRLQLSFGDKLTENKDVLYSVLKNEAHEYLSRNLVGEFKEQLQEYSEMYQEQGIRPVLICEDLTTFSVLKEQLLDHIFELSSSNYDIVLGWTVGWEQDNIDDALAREDAATYMKGRAEGFLTMTDENGEAYFLDDDASVALARSYLNAIKRNSNVDGAPDDIEAAFDDMYPFNERFVHVAYRQLNDEGSKRKTPRLLLLRVVKHCLKSSLLPYEAMKSNSFVDTPTFEIDMNYDQIYQDVSRWYGVPVEEGIGVKVGIFEAFGIELPDDDVAPVKGDHVVFDKGKGSAVLDKIKNPPVPEHAVEADEEDGEDREDEESDESGSDGEDEEEDTGGNGDEGVTVIEEPELTEEERERQRKFQEFQDWVTAGEEYPSSDTLHDGAVAVLERWHEPTRLGNPNASTRSAGGIYYARGDSIPVSIQGDQQRQSSIDVELEWGAEHADLYTPMLEYGLFDVFDSQTTNFDQLRAWADTEVARFKHEMREEIEACLPKELTIEKTLVLAQFFLINGARGVEADEDRVPAEIVFEEYDSNRSYGKPIVENFDRDSAFGQAFGDLAMSSTDIAKLVEGFFLLKSNVVDYERLSAACREVAEDFESHVDAAMMIDTDDLADAYKVGTTRNGANTKVSSLFDRISDYAAELQRLTVDQDASHIQEALEPVKRWYDGGHTVDDLAEWFETLYECAGAMDVPIKSSYEDAYETLTESPEDLNLADFREDVERFRNMDGATGTTLVARLHDFARSRNEQAAWEIYEAFDALIDDLQEQDHATGADLEHRIKQLDEYSDYEQKRQEIISLTEDL
;
A
#
# COMPACT_ATOMS: atom_id res chain seq x y z
N MET A 1 25.57 7.76 -29.48
CA MET A 1 26.99 7.84 -29.85
C MET A 1 27.53 6.42 -29.80
N SER A 2 28.08 5.92 -30.90
CA SER A 2 28.61 4.56 -31.01
C SER A 2 29.82 4.38 -30.09
N GLN A 3 29.67 3.61 -29.01
CA GLN A 3 30.80 3.10 -28.26
C GLN A 3 31.40 1.94 -29.07
N GLN A 4 32.61 2.17 -29.58
CA GLN A 4 33.45 1.12 -30.14
C GLN A 4 33.84 0.20 -28.99
N VAL A 5 33.31 -1.02 -29.01
CA VAL A 5 33.83 -2.15 -28.25
C VAL A 5 35.29 -2.33 -28.67
N GLN A 6 36.22 -2.21 -27.72
CA GLN A 6 37.60 -2.63 -27.92
C GLN A 6 37.59 -4.16 -27.97
N GLU A 7 38.01 -4.75 -29.10
CA GLU A 7 38.30 -6.18 -29.19
C GLU A 7 39.38 -6.55 -28.14
N PRO A 8 39.16 -7.59 -27.31
CA PRO A 8 40.17 -8.07 -26.39
C PRO A 8 41.35 -8.69 -27.15
N PRO A 9 42.54 -8.77 -26.54
CA PRO A 9 43.73 -9.37 -27.16
C PRO A 9 43.45 -10.83 -27.57
N ALA A 10 44.03 -11.24 -28.69
CA ALA A 10 43.72 -12.49 -29.40
C ALA A 10 44.14 -13.80 -28.68
N ASP A 11 44.54 -13.74 -27.41
CA ASP A 11 45.02 -14.90 -26.62
C ASP A 11 44.00 -15.37 -25.55
N GLU A 12 42.85 -14.69 -25.38
CA GLU A 12 41.78 -15.03 -24.40
C GLU A 12 40.41 -15.32 -25.06
N GLN A 13 40.39 -15.74 -26.33
CA GLN A 13 39.14 -16.03 -27.05
C GLN A 13 38.75 -17.51 -26.93
N MET A 14 37.51 -17.73 -26.53
CA MET A 14 36.89 -19.04 -26.48
C MET A 14 36.87 -19.69 -27.87
N THR A 15 37.25 -20.96 -27.99
CA THR A 15 37.19 -21.67 -29.27
C THR A 15 35.77 -22.20 -29.48
N HIS A 16 35.05 -21.65 -30.45
CA HIS A 16 33.69 -22.08 -30.79
C HIS A 16 33.72 -23.33 -31.68
N TYR A 17 32.99 -24.37 -31.28
CA TYR A 17 32.81 -25.62 -32.04
C TYR A 17 31.36 -25.77 -32.55
N TRP A 18 30.63 -24.66 -32.71
CA TRP A 18 29.25 -24.60 -33.17
C TRP A 18 29.01 -23.38 -34.07
N ASP A 19 27.92 -23.39 -34.82
CA ASP A 19 27.47 -22.26 -35.63
C ASP A 19 26.53 -21.35 -34.82
N ASP A 20 26.80 -20.04 -34.76
CA ASP A 20 25.97 -19.07 -34.02
C ASP A 20 24.53 -18.98 -34.54
N ASP A 21 24.35 -19.20 -35.85
CA ASP A 21 23.03 -19.22 -36.50
C ASP A 21 22.15 -20.38 -35.97
N GLU A 22 22.76 -21.52 -35.63
CA GLU A 22 22.05 -22.68 -35.07
C GLU A 22 21.67 -22.46 -33.60
N VAL A 23 22.49 -21.72 -32.83
CA VAL A 23 22.17 -21.32 -31.45
C VAL A 23 20.90 -20.46 -31.42
N ASP A 24 20.77 -19.50 -32.36
CA ASP A 24 19.57 -18.66 -32.48
C ASP A 24 18.34 -19.41 -33.04
N HIS A 25 18.56 -20.47 -33.82
CA HIS A 25 17.50 -21.32 -34.36
C HIS A 25 16.89 -22.24 -33.30
N PHE A 26 17.72 -22.86 -32.45
CA PHE A 26 17.26 -23.79 -31.42
C PHE A 26 16.85 -23.11 -30.11
N ILE A 27 17.56 -22.07 -29.65
CA ILE A 27 17.24 -21.38 -28.39
C ILE A 27 16.48 -20.09 -28.68
N THR A 28 15.14 -20.20 -28.66
CA THR A 28 14.17 -19.13 -28.93
C THR A 28 13.38 -18.77 -27.68
N SER A 29 12.79 -17.56 -27.66
CA SER A 29 11.89 -17.09 -26.60
C SER A 29 10.59 -17.90 -26.48
N GLU A 30 10.18 -18.53 -27.58
CA GLU A 30 8.96 -19.33 -27.68
C GLU A 30 9.30 -20.79 -28.02
N ALA A 31 8.55 -21.73 -27.45
CA ALA A 31 8.62 -23.15 -27.81
C ALA A 31 8.15 -23.34 -29.26
N HIS A 32 7.05 -22.66 -29.62
CA HIS A 32 6.54 -22.56 -30.97
C HIS A 32 7.24 -21.43 -31.73
N THR A 33 7.99 -21.77 -32.78
CA THR A 33 8.35 -20.80 -33.81
C THR A 33 8.04 -21.43 -35.16
N LYS A 34 7.53 -20.65 -36.13
CA LYS A 34 7.36 -21.08 -37.54
C LYS A 34 8.65 -21.63 -38.19
N LYS A 35 9.78 -21.60 -37.47
CA LYS A 35 11.11 -22.02 -37.87
C LYS A 35 11.44 -23.47 -37.45
N LYS A 36 10.89 -24.00 -36.37
CA LYS A 36 11.19 -25.36 -35.90
C LYS A 36 10.29 -26.39 -36.57
N THR A 37 10.89 -27.46 -37.07
CA THR A 37 10.14 -28.62 -37.56
C THR A 37 9.70 -29.52 -36.39
N PRO A 38 8.64 -30.33 -36.55
CA PRO A 38 8.23 -31.28 -35.51
C PRO A 38 9.35 -32.24 -35.08
N GLU A 39 10.23 -32.63 -36.01
CA GLU A 39 11.41 -33.45 -35.74
C GLU A 39 12.43 -32.73 -34.84
N GLN A 40 12.66 -31.43 -35.08
CA GLN A 40 13.55 -30.61 -34.25
C GLN A 40 12.97 -30.35 -32.85
N PHE A 41 11.64 -30.24 -32.72
CA PHE A 41 11.01 -30.18 -31.40
C PHE A 41 11.28 -31.46 -30.59
N ARG A 42 11.14 -32.64 -31.22
CA ARG A 42 11.38 -33.94 -30.59
C ARG A 42 12.82 -34.12 -30.08
N GLU A 43 13.82 -33.55 -30.76
CA GLU A 43 15.22 -33.61 -30.32
C GLU A 43 15.53 -32.72 -29.10
N THR A 44 14.70 -31.70 -28.86
CA THR A 44 14.90 -30.73 -27.75
C THR A 44 13.91 -30.91 -26.60
N HIS A 45 12.92 -31.79 -26.76
CA HIS A 45 11.91 -32.05 -25.74
C HIS A 45 12.49 -32.92 -24.62
N VAL A 46 12.34 -32.45 -23.38
CA VAL A 46 12.62 -33.19 -22.16
C VAL A 46 11.28 -33.47 -21.48
N ASP A 47 11.13 -34.70 -20.99
CA ASP A 47 9.86 -35.16 -20.43
C ASP A 47 9.47 -34.36 -19.18
N ILE A 48 8.25 -33.81 -19.18
CA ILE A 48 7.71 -33.06 -18.06
C ILE A 48 6.94 -34.03 -17.15
N ASP A 49 7.69 -34.72 -16.29
CA ASP A 49 7.14 -35.84 -15.48
C ASP A 49 6.69 -35.44 -14.07
N ARG A 50 6.92 -34.20 -13.65
CA ARG A 50 6.49 -33.68 -12.33
C ARG A 50 5.55 -32.50 -12.51
N ILE A 51 4.28 -32.80 -12.71
CA ILE A 51 3.19 -31.81 -12.77
C ILE A 51 2.30 -32.02 -11.55
N TYR A 52 2.12 -31.01 -10.69
CA TYR A 52 1.30 -31.17 -9.49
C TYR A 52 -0.19 -31.10 -9.86
N ALA A 53 -0.93 -32.19 -9.69
CA ALA A 53 -2.36 -32.21 -9.96
C ALA A 53 -3.16 -31.93 -8.68
N ASP A 54 -3.62 -30.68 -8.50
CA ASP A 54 -4.58 -30.34 -7.44
C ASP A 54 -5.83 -31.22 -7.53
N THR A 55 -6.36 -31.32 -8.74
CA THR A 55 -7.50 -32.19 -9.08
C THR A 55 -7.37 -32.66 -10.52
N LEU A 56 -7.46 -33.95 -10.77
CA LEU A 56 -7.56 -34.55 -12.10
C LEU A 56 -8.62 -35.64 -12.05
N THR A 57 -9.89 -35.22 -12.20
CA THR A 57 -11.07 -36.09 -12.07
C THR A 57 -11.10 -37.29 -13.02
N PRO A 58 -10.59 -37.23 -14.27
CA PRO A 58 -10.70 -38.36 -15.21
C PRO A 58 -9.86 -39.56 -14.79
N LEU A 59 -8.71 -39.29 -14.15
CA LEU A 59 -7.82 -40.31 -13.60
C LEU A 59 -8.03 -40.54 -12.09
N GLY A 60 -8.87 -39.72 -11.44
CA GLY A 60 -9.15 -39.81 -10.00
C GLY A 60 -7.96 -39.42 -9.11
N VAL A 61 -7.03 -38.61 -9.62
CA VAL A 61 -5.84 -38.14 -8.91
C VAL A 61 -6.11 -36.78 -8.29
N SER A 62 -5.70 -36.54 -7.05
CA SER A 62 -5.82 -35.24 -6.38
C SER A 62 -4.73 -35.11 -5.31
N GLY A 63 -3.97 -34.02 -5.38
CA GLY A 63 -2.87 -33.73 -4.45
C GLY A 63 -1.59 -34.52 -4.69
N ASP A 64 -1.35 -35.00 -5.92
CA ASP A 64 -0.18 -35.81 -6.28
C ASP A 64 0.45 -35.32 -7.60
N PHE A 65 1.72 -35.69 -7.82
CA PHE A 65 2.42 -35.42 -9.07
C PHE A 65 2.02 -36.42 -10.17
N VAL A 66 1.80 -35.89 -11.38
CA VAL A 66 1.48 -36.64 -12.60
C VAL A 66 2.48 -36.33 -13.71
N THR A 67 2.60 -37.24 -14.67
CA THR A 67 3.45 -37.09 -15.86
C THR A 67 2.69 -36.44 -17.01
N GLN A 68 3.41 -35.96 -18.03
CA GLN A 68 2.81 -35.48 -19.27
C GLN A 68 1.94 -36.54 -19.98
N GLU A 69 2.29 -37.83 -19.89
CA GLU A 69 1.47 -38.93 -20.42
C GLU A 69 0.12 -39.04 -19.70
N ASN A 70 0.11 -38.95 -18.37
CA ASN A 70 -1.13 -38.95 -17.58
C ASN A 70 -2.02 -37.74 -17.93
N PHE A 71 -1.41 -36.59 -18.24
CA PHE A 71 -2.16 -35.42 -18.69
C PHE A 71 -2.82 -35.66 -20.06
N LEU A 72 -2.09 -36.20 -21.04
CA LEU A 72 -2.62 -36.56 -22.35
C LEU A 72 -3.77 -37.58 -22.24
N ASP A 73 -3.59 -38.62 -21.42
CA ASP A 73 -4.61 -39.64 -21.18
C ASP A 73 -5.88 -39.03 -20.57
N ALA A 74 -5.75 -38.05 -19.66
CA ALA A 74 -6.90 -37.38 -19.06
C ALA A 74 -7.68 -36.51 -20.05
N VAL A 75 -6.97 -35.80 -20.94
CA VAL A 75 -7.56 -34.97 -22.01
C VAL A 75 -8.30 -35.84 -23.02
N THR A 76 -7.73 -36.99 -23.38
CA THR A 76 -8.26 -37.91 -24.41
C THR A 76 -9.18 -39.01 -23.87
N ALA A 77 -9.56 -38.94 -22.59
CA ALA A 77 -10.48 -39.90 -21.95
C ALA A 77 -11.99 -39.62 -22.21
N SER A 78 -12.32 -38.67 -23.08
CA SER A 78 -13.68 -38.20 -23.36
C SER A 78 -14.45 -39.04 -24.39
N ASN A 79 -15.78 -38.90 -24.42
CA ASN A 79 -16.66 -39.41 -25.48
C ASN A 79 -17.22 -38.25 -26.32
N LEU A 80 -17.70 -38.50 -27.54
CA LEU A 80 -18.24 -37.46 -28.43
C LEU A 80 -19.40 -36.63 -27.85
N ASP A 81 -20.20 -37.23 -26.97
CA ASP A 81 -21.38 -36.60 -26.34
C ASP A 81 -21.07 -35.93 -24.98
N ASP A 82 -19.86 -36.08 -24.45
CA ASP A 82 -19.53 -35.50 -23.14
C ASP A 82 -19.52 -33.97 -23.22
N PRO A 83 -20.01 -33.26 -22.18
CA PRO A 83 -20.01 -31.80 -22.13
C PRO A 83 -18.59 -31.22 -22.22
N ASN A 84 -18.49 -29.89 -22.23
CA ASN A 84 -17.19 -29.20 -22.14
C ASN A 84 -16.40 -29.68 -20.92
N ARG A 85 -15.15 -30.10 -21.15
CA ARG A 85 -14.21 -30.52 -20.11
C ARG A 85 -13.06 -29.53 -20.05
N ILE A 86 -12.75 -29.02 -18.87
CA ILE A 86 -11.78 -27.93 -18.70
C ILE A 86 -10.58 -28.42 -17.91
N PHE A 87 -9.39 -28.20 -18.45
CA PHE A 87 -8.10 -28.46 -17.83
C PHE A 87 -7.32 -27.15 -17.71
N ILE A 88 -7.01 -26.74 -16.49
CA ILE A 88 -6.26 -25.51 -16.19
C ILE A 88 -4.81 -25.88 -15.87
N LEU A 89 -3.87 -25.26 -16.59
CA LEU A 89 -2.42 -25.39 -16.40
C LEU A 89 -1.86 -24.09 -15.79
N ARG A 90 -1.70 -24.05 -14.47
CA ARG A 90 -1.14 -22.91 -13.73
C ARG A 90 0.38 -22.97 -13.69
N GLY A 91 1.06 -21.86 -13.95
CA GLY A 91 2.48 -21.69 -13.64
C GLY A 91 3.10 -20.40 -14.16
N GLU A 92 4.32 -20.08 -13.75
CA GLU A 92 5.03 -18.87 -14.18
C GLU A 92 5.43 -18.86 -15.67
N PRO A 93 5.61 -17.69 -16.31
CA PRO A 93 6.14 -17.60 -17.66
C PRO A 93 7.46 -18.38 -17.82
N GLY A 94 7.55 -19.23 -18.84
CA GLY A 94 8.75 -20.05 -19.07
C GLY A 94 8.83 -21.36 -18.29
N SER A 95 7.84 -21.69 -17.45
CA SER A 95 7.78 -22.94 -16.67
C SER A 95 7.55 -24.23 -17.48
N GLY A 96 7.63 -24.20 -18.81
CA GLY A 96 7.36 -25.36 -19.68
C GLY A 96 5.91 -25.54 -20.14
N LYS A 97 4.96 -24.65 -19.77
CA LYS A 97 3.55 -24.72 -20.21
C LYS A 97 3.38 -24.84 -21.73
N SER A 98 3.97 -23.90 -22.49
CA SER A 98 3.91 -23.93 -23.97
C SER A 98 4.52 -25.20 -24.54
N GLN A 99 5.57 -25.74 -23.91
CA GLN A 99 6.20 -26.99 -24.32
C GLN A 99 5.28 -28.20 -24.09
N LEU A 100 4.52 -28.22 -22.98
CA LEU A 100 3.49 -29.24 -22.70
C LEU A 100 2.29 -29.13 -23.65
N CYS A 101 1.80 -27.91 -23.90
CA CYS A 101 0.71 -27.64 -24.85
C CYS A 101 1.07 -28.08 -26.27
N GLU A 102 2.29 -27.74 -26.72
CA GLU A 102 2.77 -28.10 -28.04
C GLU A 102 3.08 -29.60 -28.18
N TRP A 103 3.63 -30.24 -27.14
CA TRP A 103 3.75 -31.69 -27.09
C TRP A 103 2.36 -32.35 -27.20
N THR A 104 1.36 -31.89 -26.45
CA THR A 104 -0.01 -32.41 -26.50
C THR A 104 -0.60 -32.28 -27.91
N LYS A 105 -0.38 -31.13 -28.58
CA LYS A 105 -0.79 -30.93 -29.98
C LYS A 105 -0.18 -31.98 -30.92
N TYR A 106 1.13 -32.23 -30.83
CA TYR A 106 1.80 -33.21 -31.70
C TYR A 106 1.39 -34.65 -31.38
N GLN A 107 1.05 -34.98 -30.13
CA GLN A 107 0.53 -36.31 -29.82
C GLN A 107 -0.89 -36.52 -30.39
N VAL A 108 -1.74 -35.49 -30.34
CA VAL A 108 -3.11 -35.56 -30.88
C VAL A 108 -3.11 -35.55 -32.42
N ASN A 109 -2.35 -34.66 -33.07
CA ASN A 109 -2.36 -34.49 -34.53
C ASN A 109 -1.29 -35.33 -35.27
N GLY A 110 -0.25 -35.80 -34.60
CA GLY A 110 0.93 -36.47 -35.17
C GLY A 110 2.12 -35.54 -35.48
N TYR A 111 3.35 -36.07 -35.51
CA TYR A 111 4.59 -35.32 -35.83
C TYR A 111 4.83 -35.11 -37.34
N GLY A 112 3.90 -35.50 -38.22
CA GLY A 112 4.03 -35.32 -39.68
C GLY A 112 2.98 -36.09 -40.50
N GLU A 113 3.09 -36.06 -41.83
CA GLU A 113 2.14 -36.72 -42.77
C GLU A 113 2.09 -38.26 -42.64
N ASP A 114 3.13 -38.87 -42.05
CA ASP A 114 3.32 -40.33 -41.97
C ASP A 114 3.01 -40.94 -40.58
N GLU A 115 2.82 -40.13 -39.53
CA GLU A 115 2.43 -40.58 -38.18
C GLU A 115 0.98 -40.18 -37.90
N GLN A 116 0.08 -41.17 -37.82
CA GLN A 116 -1.32 -40.93 -37.46
C GLN A 116 -1.40 -40.64 -35.96
N GLY A 117 -1.90 -39.45 -35.61
CA GLY A 117 -2.24 -39.07 -34.24
C GLY A 117 -3.43 -39.86 -33.68
N ILE A 118 -4.06 -39.37 -32.62
CA ILE A 118 -5.15 -40.07 -31.93
C ILE A 118 -6.42 -40.03 -32.81
N GLU A 119 -6.92 -41.21 -33.18
CA GLU A 119 -8.18 -41.34 -33.95
C GLU A 119 -9.33 -40.66 -33.18
N ASP A 120 -10.20 -39.94 -33.90
CA ASP A 120 -11.37 -39.22 -33.39
C ASP A 120 -11.11 -37.88 -32.65
N TYR A 121 -9.86 -37.39 -32.58
CA TYR A 121 -9.51 -36.09 -31.97
C TYR A 121 -8.78 -35.14 -32.91
N VAL A 122 -8.96 -33.83 -32.73
CA VAL A 122 -8.19 -32.77 -33.42
C VAL A 122 -7.77 -31.70 -32.42
N ALA A 123 -6.46 -31.41 -32.35
CA ALA A 123 -5.94 -30.32 -31.51
C ALA A 123 -5.94 -28.98 -32.26
N LEU A 124 -6.72 -28.04 -31.73
CA LEU A 124 -6.80 -26.64 -32.14
C LEU A 124 -5.89 -25.83 -31.22
N HIS A 125 -4.69 -25.52 -31.67
CA HIS A 125 -3.68 -24.85 -30.84
C HIS A 125 -3.62 -23.35 -31.12
N VAL A 126 -4.04 -22.54 -30.15
CA VAL A 126 -3.88 -21.09 -30.16
C VAL A 126 -2.61 -20.72 -29.39
N SER A 127 -1.57 -20.38 -30.14
CA SER A 127 -0.26 -20.04 -29.57
C SER A 127 -0.20 -18.59 -29.09
N ARG A 128 0.73 -18.26 -28.18
CA ARG A 128 0.90 -16.90 -27.64
C ARG A 128 1.07 -15.81 -28.71
N SER A 129 1.69 -16.17 -29.84
CA SER A 129 1.95 -15.29 -30.99
C SER A 129 0.72 -14.97 -31.84
N GLN A 130 -0.42 -15.64 -31.62
CA GLN A 130 -1.66 -15.48 -32.39
C GLN A 130 -2.63 -14.54 -31.67
N THR A 131 -2.33 -13.24 -31.69
CA THR A 131 -3.10 -12.21 -30.97
C THR A 131 -4.25 -11.61 -31.78
N ARG A 132 -4.33 -11.88 -33.08
CA ARG A 132 -5.37 -11.33 -33.96
C ARG A 132 -6.59 -12.24 -34.03
N MET A 133 -7.77 -11.63 -34.05
CA MET A 133 -9.05 -12.35 -34.09
C MET A 133 -9.20 -13.22 -35.33
N ASP A 134 -8.75 -12.74 -36.49
CA ASP A 134 -8.72 -13.53 -37.72
C ASP A 134 -7.90 -14.82 -37.56
N GLN A 135 -6.69 -14.73 -36.99
CA GLN A 135 -5.82 -15.89 -36.78
C GLN A 135 -6.42 -16.91 -35.80
N ILE A 136 -7.07 -16.45 -34.73
CA ILE A 136 -7.72 -17.32 -33.75
C ILE A 136 -8.89 -18.06 -34.41
N ILE A 137 -9.72 -17.34 -35.19
CA ILE A 137 -10.86 -17.93 -35.89
C ILE A 137 -10.40 -18.85 -37.03
N ASP A 138 -9.33 -18.50 -37.74
CA ASP A 138 -8.69 -19.36 -38.74
C ASP A 138 -8.25 -20.69 -38.09
N VAL A 139 -7.64 -20.67 -36.90
CA VAL A 139 -7.26 -21.92 -36.19
C VAL A 139 -8.50 -22.77 -35.86
N LEU A 140 -9.62 -22.15 -35.51
CA LEU A 140 -10.87 -22.86 -35.17
C LEU A 140 -11.59 -23.42 -36.42
N THR A 141 -11.41 -22.78 -37.58
CA THR A 141 -12.18 -23.04 -38.81
C THR A 141 -11.38 -23.70 -39.93
N GLU A 142 -10.05 -23.65 -39.91
CA GLU A 142 -9.16 -24.30 -40.89
C GLU A 142 -9.44 -25.81 -41.02
N PRO A 143 -9.66 -26.58 -39.94
CA PRO A 143 -10.04 -27.99 -40.06
C PRO A 143 -11.46 -28.22 -40.59
N LEU A 144 -12.32 -27.19 -40.55
CA LEU A 144 -13.71 -27.24 -40.99
C LEU A 144 -13.92 -26.72 -42.43
N ASP A 145 -12.91 -26.10 -43.06
CA ASP A 145 -12.96 -25.48 -44.40
C ASP A 145 -14.11 -24.45 -44.54
N VAL A 146 -14.25 -23.57 -43.53
CA VAL A 146 -15.29 -22.52 -43.48
C VAL A 146 -14.65 -21.13 -43.65
N ASP A 147 -15.13 -20.36 -44.63
CA ASP A 147 -14.76 -18.94 -44.78
C ASP A 147 -15.54 -18.07 -43.76
N THR A 148 -14.83 -17.34 -42.90
CA THR A 148 -15.43 -16.43 -41.92
C THR A 148 -15.23 -14.95 -42.26
N ASP A 149 -16.29 -14.14 -42.17
CA ASP A 149 -16.23 -12.68 -42.27
C ASP A 149 -15.96 -12.06 -40.88
N VAL A 150 -14.69 -11.88 -40.52
CA VAL A 150 -14.25 -11.30 -39.24
C VAL A 150 -13.73 -9.88 -39.47
N ARG A 151 -14.11 -8.92 -38.60
CA ARG A 151 -13.52 -7.57 -38.60
C ARG A 151 -12.46 -7.49 -37.51
N ASN A 152 -11.27 -6.99 -37.86
CA ASN A 152 -10.19 -6.78 -36.91
C ASN A 152 -10.29 -5.39 -36.27
N ILE A 153 -9.77 -5.27 -35.05
CA ILE A 153 -9.68 -3.99 -34.32
C ILE A 153 -8.75 -3.01 -35.04
N ASP A 154 -7.72 -3.51 -35.71
CA ASP A 154 -6.77 -2.72 -36.53
C ASP A 154 -7.48 -1.87 -37.60
N ASP A 155 -8.65 -2.31 -38.08
CA ASP A 155 -9.39 -1.66 -39.16
C ASP A 155 -10.48 -0.69 -38.64
N LEU A 156 -10.64 -0.55 -37.32
CA LEU A 156 -11.60 0.36 -36.70
C LEU A 156 -11.02 1.77 -36.57
N ASP A 157 -11.81 2.78 -36.90
CA ASP A 157 -11.52 4.17 -36.56
C ASP A 157 -11.80 4.39 -35.04
N PRO A 158 -10.80 4.78 -34.23
CA PRO A 158 -10.96 4.89 -32.78
C PRO A 158 -12.02 5.91 -32.34
N GLU A 159 -12.16 7.03 -33.07
CA GLU A 159 -13.13 8.08 -32.72
C GLU A 159 -14.57 7.65 -33.04
N ASP A 160 -14.76 6.97 -34.18
CA ASP A 160 -16.05 6.43 -34.58
C ASP A 160 -16.48 5.27 -33.65
N ALA A 161 -15.56 4.37 -33.28
CA ALA A 161 -15.82 3.27 -32.36
C ALA A 161 -16.19 3.78 -30.95
N ALA A 162 -15.40 4.71 -30.40
CA ALA A 162 -15.67 5.33 -29.10
C ALA A 162 -17.01 6.09 -29.09
N SER A 163 -17.32 6.82 -30.17
CA SER A 163 -18.60 7.51 -30.30
C SER A 163 -19.77 6.54 -30.33
N ALA A 164 -19.63 5.41 -31.02
CA ALA A 164 -20.67 4.40 -31.11
C ALA A 164 -20.93 3.69 -29.77
N ILE A 165 -19.86 3.38 -29.01
CA ILE A 165 -19.97 2.84 -27.64
C ILE A 165 -20.75 3.80 -26.74
N VAL A 166 -20.39 5.10 -26.74
CA VAL A 166 -21.02 6.09 -25.86
C VAL A 166 -22.49 6.33 -26.24
N GLU A 167 -22.83 6.31 -27.52
CA GLU A 167 -24.25 6.41 -27.95
C GLU A 167 -25.05 5.14 -27.62
N TYR A 168 -24.45 3.95 -27.65
CA TYR A 168 -25.07 2.71 -27.19
C TYR A 168 -25.33 2.73 -25.68
N MET A 169 -24.35 3.16 -24.89
CA MET A 169 -24.46 3.32 -23.43
C MET A 169 -25.59 4.28 -23.04
N ARG A 170 -25.76 5.39 -23.79
CA ARG A 170 -26.90 6.32 -23.63
C ARG A 170 -28.25 5.65 -23.81
N GLY A 171 -28.35 4.65 -24.68
CA GLY A 171 -29.59 3.95 -24.98
C GLY A 171 -30.03 2.99 -23.87
N ILE A 172 -29.08 2.29 -23.24
CA ILE A 172 -29.35 1.15 -22.34
C ILE A 172 -29.55 1.56 -20.88
N TRP A 173 -28.77 2.50 -20.36
CA TRP A 173 -28.81 2.85 -18.92
C TRP A 173 -30.02 3.67 -18.48
N SER A 174 -30.92 4.01 -19.39
CA SER A 174 -32.12 4.79 -19.10
C SER A 174 -33.13 4.10 -18.18
N THR A 175 -32.86 2.91 -17.62
CA THR A 175 -33.90 2.13 -16.93
C THR A 175 -33.62 1.56 -15.54
N GLU A 176 -32.40 1.49 -14.98
CA GLU A 176 -32.25 0.91 -13.62
C GLU A 176 -31.09 1.42 -12.71
N HIS A 177 -29.97 1.96 -13.23
CA HIS A 177 -28.79 2.26 -12.40
C HIS A 177 -28.37 3.74 -12.32
N LEU A 178 -28.65 4.55 -13.34
CA LEU A 178 -28.30 5.97 -13.41
C LEU A 178 -29.52 6.79 -13.81
N THR A 179 -29.65 8.00 -13.27
CA THR A 179 -30.69 8.94 -13.70
C THR A 179 -30.32 9.54 -15.07
N GLU A 180 -31.32 10.01 -15.82
CA GLU A 180 -31.14 10.66 -17.13
C GLU A 180 -30.21 11.89 -17.04
N ALA A 181 -30.16 12.56 -15.88
CA ALA A 181 -29.24 13.66 -15.61
C ALA A 181 -27.79 13.20 -15.42
N GLU A 182 -27.56 12.14 -14.64
CA GLU A 182 -26.22 11.56 -14.41
C GLU A 182 -25.66 10.92 -15.71
N LEU A 183 -26.53 10.31 -16.51
CA LEU A 183 -26.19 9.78 -17.84
C LEU A 183 -25.83 10.90 -18.83
N GLY A 184 -26.57 12.01 -18.78
CA GLY A 184 -26.29 13.22 -19.56
C GLY A 184 -24.89 13.75 -19.26
N GLU A 185 -24.57 13.87 -17.98
CA GLU A 185 -23.27 14.36 -17.50
C GLU A 185 -22.08 13.48 -17.94
N LEU A 186 -22.20 12.16 -17.75
CA LEU A 186 -21.14 11.20 -18.08
C LEU A 186 -20.77 11.18 -19.56
N THR A 187 -21.70 11.58 -20.42
CA THR A 187 -21.59 11.45 -21.87
C THR A 187 -21.52 12.80 -22.60
N GLU A 188 -21.56 13.91 -21.85
CA GLU A 188 -21.44 15.26 -22.39
C GLU A 188 -20.05 15.49 -22.99
N ASN A 189 -20.03 16.10 -24.17
CA ASN A 189 -18.78 16.42 -24.85
C ASN A 189 -18.16 17.66 -24.20
N ARG A 190 -16.98 17.50 -23.58
CA ARG A 190 -16.33 18.55 -22.78
C ARG A 190 -15.21 19.31 -23.50
N GLY A 191 -15.03 19.10 -24.81
CA GLY A 191 -14.29 20.01 -25.68
C GLY A 191 -12.93 20.49 -25.14
N GLY A 192 -12.07 19.58 -24.69
CA GLY A 192 -10.71 19.87 -24.20
C GLY A 192 -10.33 19.18 -22.88
N GLU A 193 -11.30 18.64 -22.14
CA GLU A 193 -11.13 17.83 -20.92
C GLU A 193 -11.36 16.33 -21.24
N SER A 194 -10.86 15.41 -20.41
CA SER A 194 -10.93 13.96 -20.65
C SER A 194 -12.36 13.43 -20.46
N ASP A 195 -13.12 13.33 -21.55
CA ASP A 195 -14.44 12.69 -21.56
C ASP A 195 -14.35 11.17 -21.87
N LEU A 196 -15.44 10.42 -21.62
CA LEU A 196 -15.49 8.97 -21.91
C LEU A 196 -15.14 8.64 -23.37
N ARG A 197 -15.48 9.53 -24.31
CA ARG A 197 -15.19 9.34 -25.74
C ARG A 197 -13.69 9.44 -25.99
N ALA A 198 -13.03 10.45 -25.42
CA ALA A 198 -11.60 10.65 -25.53
C ALA A 198 -10.81 9.53 -24.83
N ILE A 199 -11.28 9.06 -23.67
CA ILE A 199 -10.67 7.92 -22.96
C ILE A 199 -10.76 6.65 -23.81
N PHE A 200 -11.96 6.30 -24.30
CA PHE A 200 -12.12 5.10 -25.15
C PHE A 200 -11.36 5.20 -26.46
N ALA A 201 -11.38 6.36 -27.14
CA ALA A 201 -10.65 6.54 -28.39
C ALA A 201 -9.13 6.41 -28.17
N LYS A 202 -8.60 7.02 -27.10
CA LYS A 202 -7.20 6.92 -26.73
C LYS A 202 -6.81 5.47 -26.40
N ASN A 203 -7.58 4.79 -25.56
CA ASN A 203 -7.26 3.41 -25.15
C ASN A 203 -7.35 2.41 -26.33
N ILE A 204 -8.27 2.62 -27.28
CA ILE A 204 -8.34 1.84 -28.53
C ILE A 204 -7.11 2.12 -29.40
N GLN A 205 -6.69 3.38 -29.51
CA GLN A 205 -5.53 3.77 -30.28
C GLN A 205 -4.22 3.25 -29.68
N ASP A 206 -4.04 3.38 -28.36
CA ASP A 206 -2.88 2.86 -27.63
C ASP A 206 -2.76 1.33 -27.82
N TYR A 207 -3.89 0.62 -27.86
CA TYR A 207 -3.92 -0.82 -28.17
C TYR A 207 -3.54 -1.14 -29.62
N GLN A 208 -4.07 -0.38 -30.60
CA GLN A 208 -3.70 -0.53 -32.01
C GLN A 208 -2.19 -0.29 -32.22
N ASP A 209 -1.65 0.76 -31.60
CA ASP A 209 -0.22 1.09 -31.66
C ASP A 209 0.64 -0.01 -31.02
N ALA A 210 0.17 -0.63 -29.92
CA ALA A 210 0.84 -1.74 -29.26
C ALA A 210 0.77 -3.06 -30.07
N LEU A 211 -0.29 -3.30 -30.85
CA LEU A 211 -0.34 -4.43 -31.78
C LEU A 211 0.66 -4.29 -32.93
N GLU A 212 1.02 -3.06 -33.33
CA GLU A 212 2.00 -2.80 -34.38
C GLU A 212 3.45 -3.07 -33.94
N THR A 213 3.76 -2.94 -32.64
CA THR A 213 5.14 -3.05 -32.12
C THR A 213 5.63 -4.49 -31.92
N ARG A 214 4.78 -5.52 -32.07
CA ARG A 214 5.11 -6.96 -32.12
C ARG A 214 5.84 -7.59 -30.92
N ASP A 215 6.36 -6.81 -29.98
CA ASP A 215 7.20 -7.31 -28.88
C ASP A 215 6.42 -7.61 -27.57
N GLU A 216 5.17 -7.17 -27.44
CA GLU A 216 4.35 -7.41 -26.24
C GLU A 216 2.91 -7.77 -26.64
N ASN A 217 2.25 -8.64 -25.85
CA ASN A 217 0.81 -8.91 -25.97
C ASN A 217 0.07 -7.86 -25.13
N PRO A 218 -0.38 -6.72 -25.69
CA PRO A 218 -1.02 -5.68 -24.89
C PRO A 218 -2.33 -6.20 -24.31
N ASP A 219 -2.56 -5.95 -23.01
CA ASP A 219 -3.87 -6.17 -22.40
C ASP A 219 -4.84 -5.08 -22.89
N PHE A 220 -6.02 -5.48 -23.33
CA PHE A 220 -7.01 -4.55 -23.85
C PHE A 220 -7.99 -4.16 -22.76
N ASN A 221 -7.82 -2.96 -22.20
CA ASN A 221 -8.76 -2.39 -21.25
C ASN A 221 -9.32 -1.07 -21.79
N LEU A 222 -10.60 -1.05 -22.14
CA LEU A 222 -11.28 0.17 -22.60
C LEU A 222 -11.36 1.25 -21.51
N LEU A 223 -11.43 0.85 -20.25
CA LEU A 223 -11.48 1.76 -19.09
C LEU A 223 -10.58 1.22 -17.99
N THR A 224 -9.59 2.01 -17.56
CA THR A 224 -8.75 1.67 -16.40
C THR A 224 -9.27 2.31 -15.12
N ARG A 225 -8.86 1.81 -13.95
CA ARG A 225 -9.19 2.42 -12.64
C ARG A 225 -8.65 3.86 -12.54
N THR A 226 -7.51 4.14 -13.18
CA THR A 226 -6.91 5.47 -13.25
C THR A 226 -7.76 6.41 -14.11
N ASP A 227 -8.20 5.96 -15.28
CA ASP A 227 -9.10 6.71 -16.16
C ASP A 227 -10.43 7.00 -15.47
N TYR A 228 -10.98 6.01 -14.74
CA TYR A 228 -12.20 6.17 -13.97
C TYR A 228 -12.06 7.16 -12.81
N ARG A 229 -10.90 7.16 -12.14
CA ARG A 229 -10.57 8.13 -11.08
C ARG A 229 -10.47 9.55 -11.63
N ASP A 230 -9.79 9.72 -12.75
CA ASP A 230 -9.58 11.03 -13.37
C ASP A 230 -10.91 11.59 -13.91
N LEU A 231 -11.75 10.72 -14.48
CA LEU A 231 -13.11 11.05 -14.87
C LEU A 231 -13.97 11.45 -13.67
N ARG A 232 -13.83 10.78 -12.53
CA ARG A 232 -14.54 11.12 -11.27
C ARG A 232 -14.14 12.50 -10.72
N LEU A 233 -12.85 12.85 -10.76
CA LEU A 233 -12.36 14.14 -10.27
C LEU A 233 -12.90 15.33 -11.08
N GLN A 234 -13.32 15.08 -12.32
CA GLN A 234 -13.88 16.09 -13.22
C GLN A 234 -15.41 16.18 -13.16
N LEU A 235 -16.09 15.24 -12.48
CA LEU A 235 -17.55 15.19 -12.36
C LEU A 235 -18.03 15.86 -11.07
N SER A 236 -18.97 16.79 -11.18
CA SER A 236 -19.60 17.49 -10.05
C SER A 236 -20.92 16.82 -9.59
N PHE A 237 -20.93 15.56 -9.13
CA PHE A 237 -22.19 14.88 -8.73
C PHE A 237 -22.23 14.37 -7.29
N GLY A 238 -23.42 14.55 -6.69
CA GLY A 238 -23.75 14.31 -5.29
C GLY A 238 -23.97 12.85 -4.88
N ASP A 239 -24.40 12.72 -3.63
CA ASP A 239 -24.33 11.61 -2.66
C ASP A 239 -24.40 10.14 -3.12
N LYS A 240 -24.94 9.79 -4.30
CA LYS A 240 -25.11 8.38 -4.73
C LYS A 240 -23.89 7.75 -5.40
N LEU A 241 -23.09 8.54 -6.11
CA LEU A 241 -21.87 8.06 -6.79
C LEU A 241 -20.69 7.90 -5.81
N THR A 242 -20.79 8.48 -4.62
CA THR A 242 -19.84 8.31 -3.50
C THR A 242 -20.05 7.02 -2.70
N GLU A 243 -21.25 6.43 -2.73
CA GLU A 243 -21.60 5.25 -1.92
C GLU A 243 -21.34 3.90 -2.62
N ASN A 244 -21.40 3.81 -3.96
CA ASN A 244 -21.28 2.53 -4.72
C ASN A 244 -20.17 2.54 -5.79
N LYS A 245 -18.93 2.80 -5.36
CA LYS A 245 -17.76 3.05 -6.24
C LYS A 245 -17.38 1.86 -7.14
N ASP A 246 -17.43 0.64 -6.60
CA ASP A 246 -16.89 -0.55 -7.30
C ASP A 246 -17.91 -1.18 -8.27
N VAL A 247 -19.20 -1.01 -8.00
CA VAL A 247 -20.29 -1.53 -8.84
C VAL A 247 -20.42 -0.76 -10.14
N LEU A 248 -20.18 0.55 -10.13
CA LEU A 248 -20.30 1.38 -11.32
C LEU A 248 -19.12 1.21 -12.29
N TYR A 249 -17.89 1.11 -11.78
CA TYR A 249 -16.72 0.85 -12.61
C TYR A 249 -16.84 -0.48 -13.36
N SER A 250 -17.20 -1.56 -12.66
CA SER A 250 -17.38 -2.89 -13.25
C SER A 250 -18.50 -2.94 -14.29
N VAL A 251 -19.65 -2.31 -14.02
CA VAL A 251 -20.75 -2.21 -14.98
C VAL A 251 -20.35 -1.38 -16.21
N LEU A 252 -19.63 -0.27 -16.03
CA LEU A 252 -19.13 0.57 -17.11
C LEU A 252 -18.15 -0.18 -18.03
N LYS A 253 -17.24 -0.94 -17.41
CA LYS A 253 -16.23 -1.73 -18.12
C LYS A 253 -16.89 -2.85 -18.95
N ASN A 254 -17.73 -3.67 -18.35
CA ASN A 254 -18.30 -4.86 -18.98
C ASN A 254 -19.19 -4.50 -20.19
N GLU A 255 -20.04 -3.48 -20.06
CA GLU A 255 -20.94 -3.05 -21.15
C GLU A 255 -20.17 -2.47 -22.35
N ALA A 256 -19.06 -1.76 -22.10
CA ALA A 256 -18.20 -1.25 -23.17
C ALA A 256 -17.52 -2.40 -23.95
N HIS A 257 -17.02 -3.42 -23.24
CA HIS A 257 -16.39 -4.60 -23.85
C HIS A 257 -17.40 -5.48 -24.60
N GLU A 258 -18.62 -5.63 -24.07
CA GLU A 258 -19.69 -6.38 -24.74
C GLU A 258 -20.10 -5.73 -26.06
N TYR A 259 -20.22 -4.40 -26.12
CA TYR A 259 -20.54 -3.71 -27.37
C TYR A 259 -19.46 -3.88 -28.44
N LEU A 260 -18.19 -3.81 -28.03
CA LEU A 260 -17.05 -3.87 -28.96
C LEU A 260 -16.88 -5.29 -29.52
N SER A 261 -16.99 -6.33 -28.69
CA SER A 261 -16.95 -7.73 -29.13
C SER A 261 -18.11 -8.07 -30.09
N ARG A 262 -19.35 -7.66 -29.78
CA ARG A 262 -20.51 -7.86 -30.66
C ARG A 262 -20.34 -7.22 -32.05
N ASN A 263 -19.65 -6.09 -32.14
CA ASN A 263 -19.45 -5.40 -33.42
C ASN A 263 -18.28 -5.94 -34.26
N LEU A 264 -17.31 -6.59 -33.62
CA LEU A 264 -16.12 -7.14 -34.28
C LEU A 264 -16.37 -8.53 -34.86
N VAL A 265 -16.97 -9.41 -34.06
CA VAL A 265 -17.09 -10.85 -34.38
C VAL A 265 -18.55 -11.32 -34.46
N GLY A 266 -19.48 -10.54 -33.90
CA GLY A 266 -20.87 -10.99 -33.68
C GLY A 266 -21.02 -11.74 -32.37
N GLU A 267 -21.99 -12.65 -32.28
CA GLU A 267 -22.13 -13.54 -31.11
C GLU A 267 -21.12 -14.70 -31.21
N PHE A 268 -19.88 -14.46 -30.78
CA PHE A 268 -18.80 -15.47 -30.79
C PHE A 268 -19.18 -16.77 -30.08
N LYS A 269 -20.01 -16.66 -29.03
CA LYS A 269 -20.59 -17.80 -28.31
C LYS A 269 -21.44 -18.72 -29.20
N GLU A 270 -22.28 -18.14 -30.06
CA GLU A 270 -23.10 -18.90 -31.00
C GLU A 270 -22.22 -19.58 -32.06
N GLN A 271 -21.17 -18.90 -32.53
CA GLN A 271 -20.21 -19.47 -33.48
C GLN A 271 -19.45 -20.67 -32.92
N LEU A 272 -18.96 -20.61 -31.68
CA LEU A 272 -18.31 -21.76 -31.04
C LEU A 272 -19.26 -22.95 -30.88
N GLN A 273 -20.54 -22.69 -30.62
CA GLN A 273 -21.55 -23.74 -30.58
C GLN A 273 -21.80 -24.34 -31.97
N GLU A 274 -21.91 -23.51 -33.01
CA GLU A 274 -22.05 -23.98 -34.40
C GLU A 274 -20.85 -24.83 -34.84
N TYR A 275 -19.62 -24.40 -34.52
CA TYR A 275 -18.41 -25.16 -34.81
C TYR A 275 -18.38 -26.50 -34.06
N SER A 276 -18.79 -26.52 -32.79
CA SER A 276 -18.91 -27.77 -32.02
C SER A 276 -19.84 -28.77 -32.69
N GLU A 277 -21.00 -28.31 -33.18
CA GLU A 277 -21.97 -29.14 -33.90
C GLU A 277 -21.37 -29.68 -35.21
N MET A 278 -20.62 -28.86 -35.94
CA MET A 278 -19.93 -29.28 -37.18
C MET A 278 -18.85 -30.34 -36.91
N TYR A 279 -18.06 -30.21 -35.85
CA TYR A 279 -17.07 -31.22 -35.46
C TYR A 279 -17.75 -32.55 -35.07
N GLN A 280 -18.87 -32.49 -34.35
CA GLN A 280 -19.67 -33.68 -34.03
C GLN A 280 -20.25 -34.37 -35.27
N GLU A 281 -20.70 -33.60 -36.27
CA GLU A 281 -21.18 -34.17 -37.55
C GLU A 281 -20.08 -34.93 -38.30
N GLN A 282 -18.81 -34.53 -38.13
CA GLN A 282 -17.64 -35.23 -38.67
C GLN A 282 -17.17 -36.40 -37.80
N GLY A 283 -17.75 -36.58 -36.60
CA GLY A 283 -17.35 -37.60 -35.64
C GLY A 283 -16.02 -37.31 -34.94
N ILE A 284 -15.64 -36.05 -34.84
CA ILE A 284 -14.36 -35.60 -34.29
C ILE A 284 -14.62 -34.80 -33.02
N ARG A 285 -13.82 -35.03 -31.97
CA ARG A 285 -13.82 -34.20 -30.76
C ARG A 285 -12.70 -33.16 -30.81
N PRO A 286 -13.03 -31.86 -30.79
CA PRO A 286 -12.02 -30.80 -30.81
C PRO A 286 -11.37 -30.60 -29.43
N VAL A 287 -10.04 -30.59 -29.40
CA VAL A 287 -9.22 -30.22 -28.23
C VAL A 287 -8.71 -28.80 -28.43
N LEU A 288 -9.31 -27.83 -27.72
CA LEU A 288 -8.89 -26.43 -27.77
C LEU A 288 -7.76 -26.19 -26.77
N ILE A 289 -6.55 -25.95 -27.28
CA ILE A 289 -5.37 -25.68 -26.47
C ILE A 289 -5.05 -24.18 -26.57
N CYS A 290 -5.24 -23.47 -25.45
CA CYS A 290 -4.90 -22.06 -25.31
C CYS A 290 -3.66 -21.95 -24.42
N GLU A 291 -2.50 -21.59 -24.98
CA GLU A 291 -1.24 -21.50 -24.22
C GLU A 291 -1.28 -20.44 -23.12
N ASP A 292 -1.99 -19.34 -23.37
CA ASP A 292 -2.14 -18.23 -22.45
C ASP A 292 -3.50 -17.55 -22.68
N LEU A 293 -4.26 -17.35 -21.61
CA LEU A 293 -5.58 -16.72 -21.68
C LEU A 293 -5.51 -15.23 -22.05
N THR A 294 -4.37 -14.58 -21.79
CA THR A 294 -4.12 -13.18 -22.19
C THR A 294 -4.10 -12.99 -23.71
N THR A 295 -3.84 -14.04 -24.49
CA THR A 295 -3.82 -14.00 -25.96
C THR A 295 -5.18 -13.64 -26.56
N PHE A 296 -6.28 -13.84 -25.84
CA PHE A 296 -7.64 -13.59 -26.33
C PHE A 296 -8.13 -12.15 -26.14
N SER A 297 -7.31 -11.25 -25.56
CA SER A 297 -7.58 -9.81 -25.37
C SER A 297 -9.07 -9.46 -25.17
N VAL A 298 -9.76 -9.02 -26.23
CA VAL A 298 -11.14 -8.52 -26.26
C VAL A 298 -12.19 -9.65 -26.18
N LEU A 299 -11.87 -10.85 -26.63
CA LEU A 299 -12.76 -12.03 -26.58
C LEU A 299 -12.64 -12.81 -25.26
N LYS A 300 -11.72 -12.40 -24.37
CA LYS A 300 -11.44 -13.05 -23.10
C LYS A 300 -12.70 -13.32 -22.29
N GLU A 301 -13.53 -12.30 -22.07
CA GLU A 301 -14.75 -12.42 -21.24
C GLU A 301 -15.80 -13.34 -21.87
N GLN A 302 -16.07 -13.19 -23.17
CA GLN A 302 -17.02 -14.05 -23.89
C GLN A 302 -16.56 -15.50 -23.96
N LEU A 303 -15.25 -15.72 -24.14
CA LEU A 303 -14.65 -17.06 -24.14
C LEU A 303 -14.78 -17.69 -22.76
N LEU A 304 -14.41 -17.00 -21.68
CA LEU A 304 -14.56 -17.51 -20.31
C LEU A 304 -16.02 -17.85 -20.00
N ASP A 305 -16.96 -16.97 -20.35
CA ASP A 305 -18.39 -17.23 -20.16
C ASP A 305 -18.89 -18.46 -20.93
N HIS A 306 -18.46 -18.64 -22.20
CA HIS A 306 -18.80 -19.83 -22.97
C HIS A 306 -18.16 -21.11 -22.41
N ILE A 307 -16.88 -21.05 -22.05
CA ILE A 307 -16.13 -22.19 -21.52
C ILE A 307 -16.78 -22.71 -20.22
N PHE A 308 -17.20 -21.81 -19.31
CA PHE A 308 -17.79 -22.19 -18.02
C PHE A 308 -19.29 -22.50 -18.06
N GLU A 309 -19.97 -22.27 -19.18
CA GLU A 309 -21.29 -22.81 -19.45
C GLU A 309 -21.18 -24.27 -19.94
N LEU A 310 -20.95 -25.19 -19.00
CA LEU A 310 -20.67 -26.62 -19.24
C LEU A 310 -21.69 -27.36 -20.13
N SER A 311 -22.88 -26.80 -20.38
CA SER A 311 -23.94 -27.45 -21.17
C SER A 311 -24.06 -26.99 -22.62
N SER A 312 -23.23 -26.07 -23.11
CA SER A 312 -23.42 -25.44 -24.43
C SER A 312 -22.64 -26.06 -25.59
N SER A 313 -21.57 -26.83 -25.36
CA SER A 313 -20.73 -27.41 -26.43
C SER A 313 -19.95 -28.65 -25.95
N ASN A 314 -19.15 -29.26 -26.84
CA ASN A 314 -18.46 -30.54 -26.65
C ASN A 314 -16.95 -30.45 -26.91
N TYR A 315 -16.28 -29.48 -26.30
CA TYR A 315 -14.83 -29.28 -26.38
C TYR A 315 -14.07 -29.90 -25.20
N ASP A 316 -12.85 -30.39 -25.46
CA ASP A 316 -11.84 -30.55 -24.41
C ASP A 316 -10.92 -29.33 -24.42
N ILE A 317 -10.90 -28.58 -23.33
CA ILE A 317 -10.27 -27.26 -23.29
C ILE A 317 -9.08 -27.29 -22.34
N VAL A 318 -7.89 -27.00 -22.85
CA VAL A 318 -6.67 -26.81 -22.07
C VAL A 318 -6.35 -25.32 -22.01
N LEU A 319 -6.38 -24.74 -20.81
CA LEU A 319 -6.13 -23.32 -20.57
C LEU A 319 -4.82 -23.13 -19.78
N GLY A 320 -3.85 -22.47 -20.40
CA GLY A 320 -2.65 -21.98 -19.72
C GLY A 320 -2.94 -20.72 -18.90
N TRP A 321 -2.51 -20.75 -17.65
CA TRP A 321 -2.75 -19.71 -16.66
C TRP A 321 -1.43 -19.26 -16.03
N THR A 322 -1.14 -17.96 -16.08
CA THR A 322 0.08 -17.36 -15.50
C THR A 322 -0.20 -16.69 -14.15
N VAL A 323 0.74 -16.77 -13.20
CA VAL A 323 0.53 -16.32 -11.81
C VAL A 323 0.37 -14.79 -11.73
N GLY A 324 1.10 -14.01 -12.54
CA GLY A 324 0.94 -12.55 -12.61
C GLY A 324 -0.47 -12.07 -12.99
N TRP A 325 -1.25 -12.92 -13.68
CA TRP A 325 -2.64 -12.63 -14.02
C TRP A 325 -3.58 -12.59 -12.80
N GLU A 326 -3.24 -13.29 -11.70
CA GLU A 326 -4.06 -13.30 -10.48
C GLU A 326 -4.10 -11.91 -9.84
N GLN A 327 -2.97 -11.20 -9.71
CA GLN A 327 -2.92 -9.92 -8.99
C GLN A 327 -3.71 -8.80 -9.68
N ASP A 328 -3.63 -8.69 -11.02
CA ASP A 328 -4.30 -7.61 -11.76
C ASP A 328 -5.81 -7.86 -11.97
N ASN A 329 -6.29 -9.12 -11.96
CA ASN A 329 -7.70 -9.45 -12.20
C ASN A 329 -8.48 -9.89 -10.95
N ILE A 330 -7.81 -10.19 -9.82
CA ILE A 330 -8.49 -10.37 -8.51
C ILE A 330 -9.28 -9.09 -8.15
N ASP A 331 -8.78 -7.94 -8.59
CA ASP A 331 -9.34 -6.63 -8.34
C ASP A 331 -10.57 -6.30 -9.23
N ASP A 332 -10.65 -6.81 -10.45
CA ASP A 332 -11.82 -6.61 -11.33
C ASP A 332 -12.88 -7.69 -11.17
N ALA A 333 -12.51 -8.84 -10.60
CA ALA A 333 -13.43 -9.89 -10.18
C ALA A 333 -14.10 -9.64 -8.82
N LEU A 334 -13.99 -8.42 -8.25
CA LEU A 334 -14.59 -7.97 -6.99
C LEU A 334 -16.14 -7.90 -6.97
N ALA A 335 -16.82 -8.64 -7.85
CA ALA A 335 -18.24 -8.96 -7.73
C ALA A 335 -18.52 -10.41 -7.28
N ARG A 336 -17.48 -11.27 -7.21
CA ARG A 336 -17.59 -12.62 -6.63
C ARG A 336 -16.33 -12.89 -5.83
N GLU A 337 -16.46 -13.00 -4.51
CA GLU A 337 -15.40 -13.20 -3.50
C GLU A 337 -14.48 -14.44 -3.73
N ASP A 338 -14.50 -15.12 -4.89
CA ASP A 338 -13.71 -16.33 -5.07
C ASP A 338 -13.68 -16.83 -6.54
N ALA A 339 -13.26 -16.01 -7.52
CA ALA A 339 -13.21 -16.40 -8.94
C ALA A 339 -12.31 -17.62 -9.20
N ALA A 340 -11.14 -17.71 -8.53
CA ALA A 340 -10.26 -18.87 -8.60
C ALA A 340 -10.94 -20.13 -8.03
N THR A 341 -11.68 -20.00 -6.93
CA THR A 341 -12.45 -21.09 -6.32
C THR A 341 -13.66 -21.50 -7.18
N TYR A 342 -14.32 -20.54 -7.83
CA TYR A 342 -15.39 -20.78 -8.81
C TYR A 342 -14.89 -21.60 -10.01
N MET A 343 -13.68 -21.30 -10.50
CA MET A 343 -13.06 -21.99 -11.62
C MET A 343 -12.49 -23.35 -11.22
N LYS A 344 -11.81 -23.45 -10.07
CA LYS A 344 -11.33 -24.72 -9.50
C LYS A 344 -12.48 -25.70 -9.24
N GLY A 345 -13.66 -25.21 -8.87
CA GLY A 345 -14.86 -26.02 -8.66
C GLY A 345 -15.55 -26.55 -9.94
N ARG A 346 -15.19 -26.02 -11.12
CA ARG A 346 -15.76 -26.41 -12.43
C ARG A 346 -14.78 -27.09 -13.37
N ALA A 347 -13.48 -26.96 -13.12
CA ALA A 347 -12.44 -27.64 -13.90
C ALA A 347 -12.40 -29.15 -13.57
N GLU A 348 -12.19 -29.98 -14.60
CA GLU A 348 -11.92 -31.41 -14.44
C GLU A 348 -10.45 -31.69 -14.12
N GLY A 349 -9.56 -30.82 -14.63
CA GLY A 349 -8.14 -30.81 -14.34
C GLY A 349 -7.72 -29.44 -13.83
N PHE A 350 -7.08 -29.38 -12.68
CA PHE A 350 -6.34 -28.22 -12.20
C PHE A 350 -4.93 -28.70 -11.89
N LEU A 351 -3.97 -28.29 -12.72
CA LEU A 351 -2.58 -28.70 -12.64
C LEU A 351 -1.69 -27.48 -12.44
N THR A 352 -0.71 -27.62 -11.58
CA THR A 352 0.24 -26.58 -11.20
C THR A 352 1.65 -27.04 -11.58
N MET A 353 2.36 -26.19 -12.33
CA MET A 353 3.69 -26.47 -12.90
C MET A 353 4.83 -25.81 -12.11
N THR A 354 4.49 -24.85 -11.24
CA THR A 354 5.46 -24.11 -10.43
C THR A 354 5.06 -24.08 -8.97
N ASP A 355 6.04 -23.97 -8.07
CA ASP A 355 5.79 -23.75 -6.65
C ASP A 355 5.42 -22.28 -6.33
N GLU A 356 5.26 -21.99 -5.03
CA GLU A 356 4.94 -20.65 -4.51
C GLU A 356 6.06 -19.62 -4.75
N ASN A 357 7.29 -20.08 -5.00
CA ASN A 357 8.46 -19.24 -5.30
C ASN A 357 8.69 -19.04 -6.81
N GLY A 358 7.86 -19.66 -7.65
CA GLY A 358 7.98 -19.61 -9.11
C GLY A 358 8.99 -20.59 -9.71
N GLU A 359 9.44 -21.59 -8.95
CA GLU A 359 10.32 -22.67 -9.41
C GLU A 359 9.52 -23.75 -10.15
N ALA A 360 10.00 -24.20 -11.31
CA ALA A 360 9.33 -25.25 -12.08
C ALA A 360 9.51 -26.64 -11.43
N TYR A 361 8.41 -27.32 -11.09
CA TYR A 361 8.45 -28.60 -10.37
C TYR A 361 9.22 -29.72 -11.07
N PHE A 362 9.27 -29.68 -12.41
CA PHE A 362 9.99 -30.69 -13.21
C PHE A 362 11.48 -30.39 -13.35
N LEU A 363 11.91 -29.17 -13.06
CA LEU A 363 13.29 -28.75 -13.23
C LEU A 363 14.04 -28.99 -11.91
N ASP A 364 14.61 -30.19 -11.77
CA ASP A 364 15.58 -30.49 -10.72
C ASP A 364 17.02 -30.38 -11.26
N ASP A 365 17.99 -30.61 -10.37
CA ASP A 365 19.42 -30.55 -10.69
C ASP A 365 19.75 -31.47 -11.89
N ASP A 366 19.23 -32.71 -11.91
CA ASP A 366 19.48 -33.67 -13.00
C ASP A 366 18.76 -33.28 -14.30
N ALA A 367 17.50 -32.82 -14.21
CA ALA A 367 16.72 -32.36 -15.36
C ALA A 367 17.30 -31.08 -15.98
N SER A 368 17.91 -30.19 -15.18
CA SER A 368 18.59 -28.99 -15.67
C SER A 368 19.81 -29.33 -16.53
N VAL A 369 20.60 -30.33 -16.11
CA VAL A 369 21.73 -30.88 -16.86
C VAL A 369 21.24 -31.60 -18.10
N ALA A 370 20.19 -32.42 -18.00
CA ALA A 370 19.61 -33.13 -19.15
C ALA A 370 19.08 -32.17 -20.21
N LEU A 371 18.41 -31.08 -19.80
CA LEU A 371 17.91 -30.03 -20.68
C LEU A 371 19.05 -29.30 -21.40
N ALA A 372 20.05 -28.83 -20.67
CA ALA A 372 21.22 -28.17 -21.26
C ALA A 372 21.94 -29.11 -22.25
N ARG A 373 22.13 -30.37 -21.86
CA ARG A 373 22.75 -31.40 -22.71
C ARG A 373 21.95 -31.69 -23.98
N SER A 374 20.61 -31.76 -23.90
CA SER A 374 19.77 -32.02 -25.08
C SER A 374 19.86 -30.88 -26.11
N TYR A 375 19.80 -29.64 -25.65
CA TYR A 375 19.93 -28.46 -26.51
C TYR A 375 21.34 -28.33 -27.10
N LEU A 376 22.40 -28.56 -26.31
CA LEU A 376 23.78 -28.54 -26.79
C LEU A 376 24.02 -29.64 -27.85
N ASN A 377 23.50 -30.84 -27.63
CA ASN A 377 23.61 -31.93 -28.60
C ASN A 377 22.85 -31.63 -29.90
N ALA A 378 21.67 -31.02 -29.83
CA ALA A 378 20.91 -30.62 -31.01
C ALA A 378 21.66 -29.53 -31.82
N ILE A 379 22.25 -28.55 -31.15
CA ILE A 379 23.06 -27.49 -31.78
C ILE A 379 24.32 -28.08 -32.43
N LYS A 380 25.08 -28.92 -31.71
CA LYS A 380 26.31 -29.56 -32.21
C LYS A 380 26.04 -30.46 -33.42
N ARG A 381 24.95 -31.22 -33.43
CA ARG A 381 24.60 -32.13 -34.54
C ARG A 381 24.19 -31.42 -35.83
N ASN A 382 23.58 -30.24 -35.70
CA ASN A 382 23.10 -29.46 -36.84
C ASN A 382 24.12 -28.40 -37.31
N SER A 383 25.16 -28.13 -36.51
CA SER A 383 26.30 -27.28 -36.90
C SER A 383 27.22 -27.98 -37.91
N ASN A 384 27.83 -27.21 -38.82
CA ASN A 384 28.76 -27.71 -39.84
C ASN A 384 30.24 -27.61 -39.43
N VAL A 385 30.53 -27.53 -38.13
CA VAL A 385 31.88 -27.36 -37.55
C VAL A 385 32.40 -28.69 -37.00
N ASP A 386 33.71 -28.93 -37.08
CA ASP A 386 34.33 -30.09 -36.43
C ASP A 386 34.17 -30.00 -34.90
N GLY A 387 33.74 -31.09 -34.26
CA GLY A 387 33.51 -31.12 -32.82
C GLY A 387 34.78 -30.89 -31.98
N ALA A 388 34.59 -30.59 -30.69
CA ALA A 388 35.68 -30.43 -29.76
C ALA A 388 36.51 -31.75 -29.63
N PRO A 389 37.82 -31.68 -29.37
CA PRO A 389 38.64 -32.86 -29.10
C PRO A 389 38.12 -33.66 -27.90
N ASP A 390 38.15 -34.99 -27.97
CA ASP A 390 37.68 -35.90 -26.90
C ASP A 390 38.29 -35.58 -25.51
N ASP A 391 39.55 -35.12 -25.48
CA ASP A 391 40.27 -34.76 -24.26
C ASP A 391 39.68 -33.50 -23.58
N ILE A 392 39.11 -32.57 -24.37
CA ILE A 392 38.44 -31.36 -23.88
C ILE A 392 36.99 -31.68 -23.51
N GLU A 393 36.28 -32.50 -24.30
CA GLU A 393 34.92 -32.91 -23.93
C GLU A 393 34.89 -33.69 -22.60
N ALA A 394 35.88 -34.56 -22.37
CA ALA A 394 35.99 -35.31 -21.11
C ALA A 394 36.28 -34.43 -19.87
N ALA A 395 36.98 -33.30 -20.03
CA ALA A 395 37.22 -32.36 -18.92
C ALA A 395 35.95 -31.61 -18.48
N PHE A 396 34.97 -31.53 -19.38
CA PHE A 396 33.70 -30.80 -19.25
C PHE A 396 32.47 -31.73 -19.29
N ASP A 397 32.63 -33.00 -18.93
CA ASP A 397 31.53 -33.99 -18.84
C ASP A 397 30.68 -34.11 -20.14
N ASP A 398 31.33 -34.01 -21.30
CA ASP A 398 30.75 -33.97 -22.66
C ASP A 398 29.85 -32.74 -22.96
N MET A 399 29.88 -31.72 -22.10
CA MET A 399 29.04 -30.52 -22.19
C MET A 399 29.83 -29.24 -22.49
N TYR A 400 31.03 -29.36 -23.09
CA TYR A 400 31.88 -28.21 -23.43
C TYR A 400 31.05 -27.08 -24.08
N PRO A 401 31.12 -25.85 -23.54
CA PRO A 401 32.10 -25.34 -22.55
C PRO A 401 31.71 -25.46 -21.07
N PHE A 402 30.62 -26.14 -20.74
CA PHE A 402 30.09 -26.27 -19.38
C PHE A 402 30.40 -27.66 -18.80
N ASN A 403 30.43 -27.80 -17.47
CA ASN A 403 30.44 -29.10 -16.80
C ASN A 403 29.17 -29.26 -15.93
N GLU A 404 28.92 -30.45 -15.38
CA GLU A 404 27.70 -30.68 -14.57
C GLU A 404 27.62 -29.69 -13.41
N ARG A 405 28.74 -29.45 -12.73
CA ARG A 405 28.85 -28.46 -11.64
C ARG A 405 28.46 -27.05 -12.07
N PHE A 406 28.91 -26.59 -13.23
CA PHE A 406 28.60 -25.25 -13.73
C PHE A 406 27.11 -25.09 -13.96
N VAL A 407 26.45 -26.09 -14.56
CA VAL A 407 25.01 -26.05 -14.80
C VAL A 407 24.24 -26.09 -13.48
N HIS A 408 24.65 -26.90 -12.50
CA HIS A 408 24.05 -26.90 -11.16
C HIS A 408 24.20 -25.56 -10.44
N VAL A 409 25.42 -24.98 -10.46
CA VAL A 409 25.68 -23.69 -9.82
C VAL A 409 24.88 -22.59 -10.51
N ALA A 410 24.89 -22.55 -11.85
CA ALA A 410 24.11 -21.57 -12.61
C ALA A 410 22.60 -21.73 -12.37
N TYR A 411 22.09 -22.97 -12.32
CA TYR A 411 20.68 -23.25 -12.04
C TYR A 411 20.27 -22.79 -10.63
N ARG A 412 21.08 -23.14 -9.63
CA ARG A 412 20.81 -22.79 -8.22
C ARG A 412 20.87 -21.27 -7.97
N GLN A 413 21.64 -20.55 -8.78
CA GLN A 413 21.81 -19.10 -8.69
C GLN A 413 20.96 -18.31 -9.70
N LEU A 414 20.02 -18.94 -10.42
CA LEU A 414 19.12 -18.21 -11.31
C LEU A 414 18.24 -17.23 -10.52
N ASN A 415 18.21 -15.98 -10.97
CA ASN A 415 17.39 -14.91 -10.41
C ASN A 415 16.85 -14.05 -11.56
N ASP A 416 15.61 -13.59 -11.45
CA ASP A 416 14.94 -12.75 -12.46
C ASP A 416 14.44 -11.49 -11.78
N GLU A 417 15.25 -10.42 -11.81
CA GLU A 417 14.87 -9.08 -11.33
C GLU A 417 14.31 -9.08 -9.89
N GLY A 418 14.97 -9.80 -8.96
CA GLY A 418 14.57 -9.91 -7.55
C GLY A 418 13.63 -11.08 -7.23
N SER A 419 13.22 -11.85 -8.23
CA SER A 419 12.41 -13.06 -8.06
C SER A 419 13.27 -14.33 -8.19
N LYS A 420 13.19 -15.26 -7.23
CA LYS A 420 13.86 -16.59 -7.26
C LYS A 420 13.31 -17.55 -8.33
N ARG A 421 12.87 -17.03 -9.49
CA ARG A 421 12.28 -17.81 -10.58
C ARG A 421 13.31 -18.75 -11.18
N LYS A 422 13.11 -20.04 -10.99
CA LYS A 422 13.89 -21.09 -11.64
C LYS A 422 13.06 -21.72 -12.75
N THR A 423 13.22 -21.20 -13.96
CA THR A 423 12.51 -21.71 -15.14
C THR A 423 13.48 -22.24 -16.21
N PRO A 424 13.07 -23.27 -16.98
CA PRO A 424 13.83 -23.80 -18.10
C PRO A 424 14.23 -22.72 -19.11
N ARG A 425 13.32 -21.75 -19.32
CA ARG A 425 13.52 -20.63 -20.24
C ARG A 425 14.67 -19.72 -19.79
N LEU A 426 14.76 -19.41 -18.49
CA LEU A 426 15.83 -18.57 -17.95
C LEU A 426 17.18 -19.27 -18.10
N LEU A 427 17.27 -20.57 -17.74
CA LEU A 427 18.48 -21.36 -17.91
C LEU A 427 18.95 -21.36 -19.38
N LEU A 428 18.06 -21.62 -20.34
CA LEU A 428 18.45 -21.72 -21.75
C LEU A 428 18.77 -20.38 -22.39
N LEU A 429 17.94 -19.35 -22.21
CA LEU A 429 18.13 -18.05 -22.88
C LEU A 429 19.16 -17.16 -22.19
N ARG A 430 19.16 -17.13 -20.86
CA ARG A 430 19.99 -16.20 -20.08
C ARG A 430 21.34 -16.79 -19.70
N VAL A 431 21.44 -18.11 -19.52
CA VAL A 431 22.73 -18.77 -19.19
C VAL A 431 23.35 -19.40 -20.42
N VAL A 432 22.73 -20.45 -20.98
CA VAL A 432 23.33 -21.26 -22.05
C VAL A 432 23.55 -20.43 -23.31
N LYS A 433 22.52 -19.74 -23.82
CA LYS A 433 22.64 -18.91 -25.03
C LYS A 433 23.59 -17.73 -24.86
N HIS A 434 23.58 -17.07 -23.70
CA HIS A 434 24.47 -15.94 -23.41
C HIS A 434 25.94 -16.39 -23.45
N CYS A 435 26.27 -17.49 -22.78
CA CYS A 435 27.61 -18.04 -22.78
C CYS A 435 28.05 -18.59 -24.15
N LEU A 436 27.16 -19.21 -24.93
CA LEU A 436 27.51 -19.73 -26.26
C LEU A 436 27.75 -18.64 -27.32
N LYS A 437 27.09 -17.47 -27.18
CA LYS A 437 27.23 -16.32 -28.09
C LYS A 437 28.29 -15.30 -27.64
N SER A 438 28.75 -15.40 -26.39
CA SER A 438 29.79 -14.53 -25.87
C SER A 438 31.14 -14.90 -26.47
N SER A 439 31.95 -13.90 -26.82
CA SER A 439 33.36 -14.09 -27.18
C SER A 439 34.26 -14.30 -25.95
N LEU A 440 33.70 -14.13 -24.74
CA LEU A 440 34.38 -14.28 -23.45
C LEU A 440 34.12 -15.67 -22.87
N LEU A 441 35.04 -16.13 -22.03
CA LEU A 441 34.95 -17.42 -21.34
C LEU A 441 33.72 -17.47 -20.40
N PRO A 442 33.13 -18.65 -20.13
CA PRO A 442 31.88 -18.75 -19.36
C PRO A 442 31.93 -18.08 -17.98
N TYR A 443 33.04 -18.17 -17.24
CA TYR A 443 33.15 -17.55 -15.92
C TYR A 443 33.19 -16.00 -15.96
N GLU A 444 33.66 -15.41 -17.07
CA GLU A 444 33.67 -13.96 -17.31
C GLU A 444 32.34 -13.47 -17.89
N ALA A 445 31.76 -14.23 -18.82
CA ALA A 445 30.46 -13.92 -19.40
C ALA A 445 29.35 -13.83 -18.33
N MET A 446 29.44 -14.66 -17.30
CA MET A 446 28.49 -14.69 -16.18
C MET A 446 28.59 -13.47 -15.25
N LYS A 447 29.73 -12.76 -15.19
CA LYS A 447 29.83 -11.50 -14.43
C LYS A 447 28.99 -10.38 -15.01
N SER A 448 28.79 -10.41 -16.32
CA SER A 448 27.95 -9.43 -17.03
C SER A 448 26.46 -9.80 -17.03
N ASN A 449 26.11 -10.93 -16.41
CA ASN A 449 24.78 -11.51 -16.49
C ASN A 449 23.97 -11.12 -15.25
N SER A 450 22.98 -10.23 -15.42
CA SER A 450 22.08 -9.80 -14.34
C SER A 450 21.07 -10.87 -13.89
N PHE A 451 21.01 -12.02 -14.58
CA PHE A 451 20.03 -13.08 -14.32
C PHE A 451 20.58 -14.26 -13.51
N VAL A 452 21.84 -14.16 -13.07
CA VAL A 452 22.47 -15.20 -12.26
C VAL A 452 23.19 -14.53 -11.11
N ASP A 453 22.73 -14.82 -9.90
CA ASP A 453 23.36 -14.35 -8.69
C ASP A 453 24.78 -14.90 -8.64
N THR A 454 25.69 -14.05 -8.19
CA THR A 454 27.09 -14.34 -8.23
C THR A 454 27.44 -15.30 -7.05
N PRO A 455 27.92 -16.55 -7.26
CA PRO A 455 28.09 -17.54 -6.17
C PRO A 455 29.07 -17.12 -5.06
N THR A 456 28.97 -17.61 -3.81
CA THR A 456 29.81 -17.10 -2.69
C THR A 456 31.32 -17.29 -2.85
N PHE A 457 32.11 -16.33 -2.34
CA PHE A 457 33.55 -16.54 -2.13
C PHE A 457 33.79 -17.48 -0.95
N GLU A 458 34.17 -18.70 -1.25
CA GLU A 458 34.62 -19.66 -0.24
C GLU A 458 36.15 -19.58 0.00
N ILE A 459 36.86 -18.80 -0.83
CA ILE A 459 38.33 -18.61 -0.83
C ILE A 459 38.73 -17.23 -0.26
N ASP A 460 39.93 -17.11 0.29
CA ASP A 460 40.47 -15.86 0.82
C ASP A 460 40.51 -14.73 -0.25
N MET A 461 40.12 -13.51 0.16
CA MET A 461 40.14 -12.31 -0.68
C MET A 461 41.58 -11.90 -1.12
N ASN A 462 42.61 -12.55 -0.57
CA ASN A 462 44.01 -12.33 -0.90
C ASN A 462 44.45 -12.93 -2.25
N TYR A 463 43.64 -13.79 -2.89
CA TYR A 463 43.95 -14.40 -4.19
C TYR A 463 43.57 -13.49 -5.37
N ASP A 464 44.20 -13.69 -6.54
CA ASP A 464 43.85 -12.93 -7.75
C ASP A 464 42.43 -13.25 -8.23
N GLN A 465 41.74 -12.22 -8.75
CA GLN A 465 40.34 -12.27 -9.15
C GLN A 465 40.02 -13.44 -10.10
N ILE A 466 40.91 -13.73 -11.06
CA ILE A 466 40.72 -14.79 -12.07
C ILE A 466 40.57 -16.17 -11.41
N TYR A 467 41.38 -16.48 -10.39
CA TYR A 467 41.30 -17.76 -9.69
C TYR A 467 40.07 -17.84 -8.79
N GLN A 468 39.65 -16.72 -8.20
CA GLN A 468 38.41 -16.64 -7.44
C GLN A 468 37.19 -16.90 -8.34
N ASP A 469 37.19 -16.37 -9.57
CA ASP A 469 36.06 -16.55 -10.49
C ASP A 469 35.99 -17.98 -11.06
N VAL A 470 37.13 -18.59 -11.38
CA VAL A 470 37.14 -19.98 -11.89
C VAL A 470 36.73 -20.96 -10.79
N SER A 471 37.25 -20.78 -9.57
CA SER A 471 36.90 -21.64 -8.43
C SER A 471 35.44 -21.47 -8.00
N ARG A 472 34.86 -20.28 -8.17
CA ARG A 472 33.44 -20.00 -7.93
C ARG A 472 32.50 -20.84 -8.78
N TRP A 473 32.83 -21.06 -10.05
CA TRP A 473 31.97 -21.77 -10.99
C TRP A 473 32.31 -23.26 -11.14
N TYR A 474 33.59 -23.61 -11.00
CA TYR A 474 34.10 -24.95 -11.29
C TYR A 474 34.71 -25.66 -10.07
N GLY A 475 34.71 -25.04 -8.89
CA GLY A 475 35.32 -25.57 -7.67
C GLY A 475 34.49 -26.65 -6.95
N VAL A 476 35.21 -27.57 -6.32
CA VAL A 476 34.69 -28.70 -5.53
C VAL A 476 35.41 -28.72 -4.16
N PRO A 477 34.72 -28.92 -3.03
CA PRO A 477 35.35 -28.96 -1.71
C PRO A 477 36.29 -30.17 -1.55
N VAL A 478 37.49 -29.93 -1.01
CA VAL A 478 38.55 -30.93 -0.77
C VAL A 478 39.15 -30.76 0.63
N GLU A 479 39.86 -31.78 1.15
CA GLU A 479 40.35 -31.83 2.56
C GLU A 479 41.15 -30.60 3.07
N GLU A 480 41.71 -29.79 2.17
CA GLU A 480 42.49 -28.60 2.52
C GLU A 480 41.93 -27.28 1.93
N GLY A 481 40.74 -27.28 1.30
CA GLY A 481 40.22 -26.08 0.64
C GLY A 481 39.21 -26.36 -0.47
N ILE A 482 39.28 -25.61 -1.56
CA ILE A 482 38.47 -25.83 -2.78
C ILE A 482 39.38 -26.22 -3.94
N GLY A 483 39.05 -27.34 -4.59
CA GLY A 483 39.76 -27.91 -5.73
C GLY A 483 39.09 -27.62 -7.08
N VAL A 484 39.85 -27.21 -8.10
CA VAL A 484 39.39 -27.08 -9.50
C VAL A 484 40.20 -27.99 -10.43
N LYS A 485 39.54 -28.70 -11.37
CA LYS A 485 40.21 -29.60 -12.34
C LYS A 485 41.22 -28.86 -13.22
N VAL A 486 42.43 -29.41 -13.37
CA VAL A 486 43.53 -28.82 -14.17
C VAL A 486 43.14 -28.64 -15.66
N GLY A 487 42.39 -29.58 -16.22
CA GLY A 487 41.92 -29.52 -17.62
C GLY A 487 41.03 -28.30 -17.94
N ILE A 488 40.43 -27.66 -16.93
CA ILE A 488 39.63 -26.44 -17.09
C ILE A 488 40.54 -25.22 -17.30
N PHE A 489 41.64 -25.12 -16.54
CA PHE A 489 42.64 -24.06 -16.73
C PHE A 489 43.37 -24.21 -18.07
N GLU A 490 43.70 -25.44 -18.46
CA GLU A 490 44.36 -25.73 -19.75
C GLU A 490 43.47 -25.41 -20.96
N ALA A 491 42.16 -25.72 -20.88
CA ALA A 491 41.20 -25.41 -21.94
C ALA A 491 40.90 -23.92 -22.08
N PHE A 492 41.02 -23.16 -20.99
CA PHE A 492 40.80 -21.71 -20.94
C PHE A 492 42.07 -20.88 -21.15
N GLY A 493 43.25 -21.52 -21.23
CA GLY A 493 44.53 -20.83 -21.45
C GLY A 493 45.03 -20.04 -20.23
N ILE A 494 44.56 -20.36 -19.03
CA ILE A 494 44.92 -19.68 -17.78
C ILE A 494 46.21 -20.29 -17.23
N GLU A 495 47.20 -19.46 -16.88
CA GLU A 495 48.43 -19.93 -16.23
C GLU A 495 48.09 -20.53 -14.85
N LEU A 496 48.70 -21.67 -14.51
CA LEU A 496 48.50 -22.28 -13.20
C LEU A 496 49.19 -21.42 -12.12
N PRO A 497 48.59 -21.24 -10.93
CA PRO A 497 49.22 -20.51 -9.84
C PRO A 497 50.51 -21.21 -9.40
N ASP A 498 51.49 -20.44 -8.92
CA ASP A 498 52.73 -20.98 -8.38
C ASP A 498 52.42 -21.95 -7.21
N ASP A 499 53.12 -23.09 -7.13
CA ASP A 499 52.94 -24.11 -6.07
C ASP A 499 53.07 -23.55 -4.64
N ASP A 500 53.74 -22.40 -4.48
CA ASP A 500 53.90 -21.68 -3.21
C ASP A 500 52.65 -20.86 -2.81
N VAL A 501 51.68 -20.69 -3.72
CA VAL A 501 50.45 -19.88 -3.55
C VAL A 501 49.20 -20.78 -3.46
N ALA A 502 49.11 -21.82 -4.28
CA ALA A 502 48.06 -22.84 -4.24
C ALA A 502 48.62 -24.19 -4.72
N PRO A 503 48.62 -25.26 -3.89
CA PRO A 503 49.22 -26.53 -4.27
C PRO A 503 48.38 -27.27 -5.33
N VAL A 504 49.06 -27.78 -6.37
CA VAL A 504 48.46 -28.75 -7.31
C VAL A 504 48.55 -30.16 -6.72
N LYS A 505 47.41 -30.80 -6.47
CA LYS A 505 47.31 -32.16 -5.95
C LYS A 505 46.52 -33.04 -6.93
N GLY A 506 47.18 -34.03 -7.54
CA GLY A 506 46.57 -34.88 -8.57
C GLY A 506 46.09 -34.05 -9.77
N ASP A 507 44.81 -34.22 -10.16
CA ASP A 507 44.17 -33.46 -11.24
C ASP A 507 43.51 -32.14 -10.76
N HIS A 508 43.76 -31.66 -9.54
CA HIS A 508 43.11 -30.47 -8.97
C HIS A 508 44.09 -29.42 -8.37
N VAL A 509 43.73 -28.14 -8.46
CA VAL A 509 44.41 -27.00 -7.80
C VAL A 509 43.62 -26.57 -6.56
N VAL A 510 44.24 -26.45 -5.37
CA VAL A 510 43.55 -26.23 -4.07
C VAL A 510 43.79 -24.82 -3.48
N PHE A 511 42.75 -24.14 -3.00
CA PHE A 511 42.80 -22.76 -2.44
C PHE A 511 42.31 -22.64 -0.96
N ASP A 512 42.87 -21.70 -0.17
CA ASP A 512 42.58 -21.46 1.27
C ASP A 512 41.27 -20.64 1.55
N LYS A 513 40.62 -20.81 2.73
CA LYS A 513 39.32 -20.17 3.13
C LYS A 513 39.46 -18.80 3.85
N GLY A 514 38.58 -17.81 3.58
CA GLY A 514 38.62 -16.41 4.11
C GLY A 514 37.68 -16.06 5.30
N LYS A 515 37.64 -14.80 5.80
CA LYS A 515 36.82 -14.37 6.99
C LYS A 515 35.29 -14.53 6.83
N GLY A 516 34.78 -14.51 5.60
CA GLY A 516 33.39 -14.89 5.31
C GLY A 516 33.08 -16.31 5.81
N SER A 517 34.09 -17.20 5.88
CA SER A 517 33.96 -18.54 6.45
C SER A 517 33.52 -18.53 7.91
N ALA A 518 33.85 -17.51 8.72
CA ALA A 518 33.41 -17.47 10.12
C ALA A 518 31.90 -17.23 10.26
N VAL A 519 31.31 -16.47 9.32
CA VAL A 519 29.85 -16.28 9.26
C VAL A 519 29.19 -17.51 8.64
N LEU A 520 29.80 -18.13 7.62
CA LEU A 520 29.36 -19.42 7.06
C LEU A 520 29.42 -20.55 8.11
N ASP A 521 30.40 -20.54 9.01
CA ASP A 521 30.55 -21.47 10.13
C ASP A 521 29.48 -21.22 11.20
N LYS A 522 29.10 -19.95 11.44
CA LYS A 522 27.95 -19.59 12.30
C LYS A 522 26.60 -19.93 11.65
N ILE A 523 26.50 -19.93 10.32
CA ILE A 523 25.31 -20.40 9.60
C ILE A 523 25.13 -21.91 9.81
N LYS A 524 26.24 -22.67 9.76
CA LYS A 524 26.28 -24.12 10.07
C LYS A 524 26.12 -24.41 11.58
N ASN A 525 26.48 -23.46 12.46
CA ASN A 525 26.37 -23.58 13.92
C ASN A 525 25.83 -22.26 14.54
N PRO A 526 24.51 -22.05 14.55
CA PRO A 526 23.92 -20.79 15.01
C PRO A 526 24.17 -20.56 16.52
N PRO A 527 24.37 -19.30 16.95
CA PRO A 527 24.51 -18.97 18.36
C PRO A 527 23.21 -19.25 19.12
N VAL A 528 23.29 -19.98 20.24
CA VAL A 528 22.13 -20.30 21.09
C VAL A 528 21.81 -19.12 22.03
N PRO A 529 20.54 -18.67 22.15
CA PRO A 529 20.17 -17.61 23.08
C PRO A 529 20.44 -17.99 24.54
N GLU A 530 21.09 -17.12 25.33
CA GLU A 530 21.43 -17.41 26.74
C GLU A 530 20.21 -17.45 27.71
N HIS A 531 18.96 -17.31 27.25
CA HIS A 531 17.78 -17.34 28.11
C HIS A 531 16.58 -18.09 27.52
N ALA A 532 16.69 -19.43 27.46
CA ALA A 532 15.54 -20.29 27.63
C ALA A 532 15.49 -20.73 29.10
N VAL A 533 14.79 -19.95 29.93
CA VAL A 533 14.43 -20.39 31.29
C VAL A 533 13.38 -21.48 31.11
N GLU A 534 13.72 -22.72 31.49
CA GLU A 534 12.75 -23.81 31.61
C GLU A 534 11.60 -23.36 32.51
N ALA A 535 10.41 -23.23 31.94
CA ALA A 535 9.19 -22.99 32.70
C ALA A 535 8.64 -24.34 33.19
N ASP A 536 8.93 -24.62 34.46
CA ASP A 536 8.23 -25.44 35.46
C ASP A 536 7.40 -26.66 35.01
N GLU A 537 7.81 -27.85 35.48
CA GLU A 537 6.91 -28.76 36.22
C GLU A 537 7.63 -29.36 37.45
N GLU A 538 7.41 -28.75 38.63
CA GLU A 538 7.51 -29.44 39.92
C GLU A 538 6.20 -30.22 40.15
N ASP A 539 6.25 -31.57 40.18
CA ASP A 539 5.75 -32.41 41.28
C ASP A 539 5.76 -33.92 40.92
N GLY A 540 6.36 -34.74 41.79
CA GLY A 540 5.87 -36.12 42.02
C GLY A 540 6.87 -37.29 41.90
N GLU A 541 7.61 -37.50 42.99
CA GLU A 541 8.33 -38.69 43.48
C GLU A 541 8.15 -40.09 42.82
N ASP A 542 9.30 -40.77 42.74
CA ASP A 542 9.59 -42.22 42.86
C ASP A 542 9.31 -43.20 41.70
N ARG A 543 10.39 -43.68 41.06
CA ARG A 543 10.75 -45.13 41.03
C ARG A 543 12.19 -45.42 40.58
N GLU A 544 12.83 -46.19 41.46
CA GLU A 544 14.16 -46.82 41.51
C GLU A 544 14.75 -47.41 40.20
N ASP A 545 16.05 -47.12 40.02
CA ASP A 545 17.21 -47.99 39.69
C ASP A 545 17.10 -49.15 38.68
N GLU A 546 17.94 -49.10 37.62
CA GLU A 546 18.83 -50.21 37.23
C GLU A 546 20.19 -49.67 36.73
N GLU A 547 21.27 -50.21 37.31
CA GLU A 547 22.70 -49.90 37.10
C GLU A 547 23.29 -50.49 35.80
N SER A 548 24.56 -50.13 35.56
CA SER A 548 25.63 -50.78 34.75
C SER A 548 25.91 -50.15 33.37
N ASP A 549 27.15 -49.88 32.95
CA ASP A 549 28.49 -50.05 33.52
C ASP A 549 29.45 -49.10 32.78
N GLU A 550 30.31 -48.40 33.51
CA GLU A 550 31.56 -47.90 32.97
C GLU A 550 32.54 -49.09 32.81
N SER A 551 33.04 -49.31 31.60
CA SER A 551 34.27 -50.06 31.38
C SER A 551 35.12 -49.37 30.33
N GLY A 552 36.19 -48.72 30.78
CA GLY A 552 37.32 -48.36 29.91
C GLY A 552 38.19 -49.57 29.60
N SER A 553 38.91 -49.51 28.49
CA SER A 553 40.35 -49.83 28.42
C SER A 553 40.86 -49.65 27.00
N ASP A 554 41.96 -48.91 26.94
CA ASP A 554 42.99 -48.84 25.91
C ASP A 554 43.16 -50.09 25.03
N GLY A 555 43.34 -49.83 23.74
CA GLY A 555 44.02 -50.70 22.77
C GLY A 555 44.91 -49.83 21.90
N GLU A 556 46.21 -49.84 22.20
CA GLU A 556 47.28 -49.39 21.31
C GLU A 556 47.18 -50.17 19.99
N ASP A 557 47.31 -49.50 18.84
CA ASP A 557 47.82 -50.15 17.64
C ASP A 557 48.91 -49.26 17.03
N GLU A 558 50.10 -49.84 17.02
CA GLU A 558 51.37 -49.31 16.57
C GLU A 558 51.37 -49.09 15.05
N GLU A 559 52.11 -48.07 14.63
CA GLU A 559 52.60 -47.89 13.26
C GLU A 559 53.40 -49.12 12.79
N GLU A 560 53.00 -49.75 11.69
CA GLU A 560 53.95 -50.43 10.80
C GLU A 560 53.76 -49.94 9.36
N ASP A 561 54.75 -49.15 8.94
CA ASP A 561 55.05 -48.69 7.60
C ASP A 561 55.36 -49.89 6.67
N THR A 562 54.54 -50.07 5.63
CA THR A 562 54.98 -50.73 4.41
C THR A 562 54.57 -49.89 3.19
N GLY A 563 55.53 -49.11 2.70
CA GLY A 563 55.43 -48.37 1.45
C GLY A 563 54.95 -49.20 0.26
N GLY A 564 53.97 -48.62 -0.44
CA GLY A 564 53.56 -48.97 -1.79
C GLY A 564 53.39 -47.66 -2.57
N ASN A 565 54.31 -47.41 -3.49
CA ASN A 565 54.33 -46.28 -4.42
C ASN A 565 53.08 -46.33 -5.32
N GLY A 566 52.23 -45.29 -5.37
CA GLY A 566 51.18 -45.14 -6.40
C GLY A 566 49.97 -44.28 -6.00
N ASP A 567 49.87 -43.12 -6.63
CA ASP A 567 48.72 -42.19 -6.74
C ASP A 567 48.30 -41.37 -5.51
N GLU A 568 48.73 -40.10 -5.48
CA GLU A 568 48.14 -39.02 -4.67
C GLU A 568 46.79 -38.62 -5.29
N GLY A 569 45.75 -39.41 -5.03
CA GLY A 569 44.37 -39.04 -5.36
C GLY A 569 43.79 -38.11 -4.29
N VAL A 570 43.27 -36.95 -4.70
CA VAL A 570 42.51 -36.02 -3.84
C VAL A 570 41.20 -36.68 -3.41
N THR A 571 40.92 -36.70 -2.10
CA THR A 571 39.63 -37.10 -1.53
C THR A 571 38.68 -35.90 -1.56
N VAL A 572 37.68 -35.95 -2.44
CA VAL A 572 36.56 -35.01 -2.47
C VAL A 572 35.71 -35.22 -1.21
N ILE A 573 35.49 -34.16 -0.44
CA ILE A 573 34.58 -34.23 0.72
C ILE A 573 33.17 -34.03 0.18
N GLU A 574 32.31 -35.05 0.32
CA GLU A 574 30.87 -34.85 0.20
C GLU A 574 30.42 -34.02 1.41
N GLU A 575 30.40 -32.69 1.28
CA GLU A 575 29.75 -31.85 2.29
C GLU A 575 28.26 -32.24 2.32
N PRO A 576 27.67 -32.47 3.52
CA PRO A 576 26.25 -32.68 3.62
C PRO A 576 25.54 -31.48 2.99
N GLU A 577 24.50 -31.74 2.20
CA GLU A 577 23.72 -30.67 1.60
C GLU A 577 23.28 -29.69 2.69
N LEU A 578 23.67 -28.43 2.52
CA LEU A 578 23.11 -27.34 3.32
C LEU A 578 21.59 -27.48 3.29
N THR A 579 20.95 -27.37 4.43
CA THR A 579 19.49 -27.26 4.51
C THR A 579 19.05 -25.99 3.77
N GLU A 580 17.79 -25.94 3.33
CA GLU A 580 17.29 -24.78 2.58
C GLU A 580 17.45 -23.47 3.37
N GLU A 581 17.27 -23.52 4.69
CA GLU A 581 17.48 -22.39 5.61
C GLU A 581 18.95 -21.92 5.65
N GLU A 582 19.90 -22.86 5.64
CA GLU A 582 21.33 -22.53 5.64
C GLU A 582 21.78 -21.93 4.30
N ARG A 583 21.25 -22.43 3.17
CA ARG A 583 21.50 -21.85 1.84
C ARG A 583 20.97 -20.42 1.74
N GLU A 584 19.77 -20.19 2.28
CA GLU A 584 19.17 -18.86 2.26
C GLU A 584 20.00 -17.86 3.07
N ARG A 585 20.46 -18.24 4.28
CA ARG A 585 21.32 -17.39 5.10
C ARG A 585 22.68 -17.12 4.45
N GLN A 586 23.26 -18.13 3.79
CA GLN A 586 24.52 -17.98 3.06
C GLN A 586 24.38 -17.00 1.88
N ARG A 587 23.27 -17.08 1.15
CA ARG A 587 23.00 -16.16 0.04
C ARG A 587 22.80 -14.73 0.54
N LYS A 588 22.03 -14.53 1.61
CA LYS A 588 21.84 -13.21 2.27
C LYS A 588 23.17 -12.56 2.67
N PHE A 589 24.10 -13.36 3.21
CA PHE A 589 25.43 -12.87 3.57
C PHE A 589 26.28 -12.50 2.34
N GLN A 590 26.15 -13.24 1.24
CA GLN A 590 26.85 -12.95 -0.01
C GLN A 590 26.42 -11.63 -0.63
N GLU A 591 25.10 -11.43 -0.73
CA GLU A 591 24.51 -10.21 -1.27
C GLU A 591 24.98 -8.98 -0.48
N PHE A 592 25.16 -9.11 0.84
CA PHE A 592 25.71 -8.04 1.68
C PHE A 592 27.18 -7.74 1.35
N GLN A 593 28.00 -8.76 1.15
CA GLN A 593 29.43 -8.56 0.82
C GLN A 593 29.62 -7.92 -0.55
N ASP A 594 28.81 -8.32 -1.53
CA ASP A 594 28.81 -7.74 -2.87
C ASP A 594 28.35 -6.28 -2.82
N TRP A 595 27.30 -5.96 -2.06
CA TRP A 595 26.84 -4.58 -1.83
C TRP A 595 27.91 -3.69 -1.18
N VAL A 596 28.55 -4.14 -0.10
CA VAL A 596 29.58 -3.37 0.62
C VAL A 596 30.81 -3.10 -0.26
N THR A 597 31.13 -4.00 -1.19
CA THR A 597 32.36 -3.95 -2.00
C THR A 597 32.16 -3.23 -3.34
N ALA A 598 31.06 -3.52 -4.05
CA ALA A 598 30.81 -3.04 -5.40
C ALA A 598 29.71 -1.95 -5.46
N GLY A 599 28.90 -1.79 -4.41
CA GLY A 599 27.76 -0.86 -4.39
C GLY A 599 26.64 -1.26 -5.36
N GLU A 600 26.54 -2.54 -5.71
CA GLU A 600 25.51 -3.12 -6.59
C GLU A 600 24.18 -3.35 -5.84
N GLU A 601 23.11 -3.80 -6.52
CA GLU A 601 21.80 -4.07 -5.88
C GLU A 601 21.92 -5.08 -4.72
N TYR A 602 21.13 -4.89 -3.65
CA TYR A 602 21.18 -5.71 -2.43
C TYR A 602 19.82 -6.36 -2.13
N PRO A 603 19.47 -7.48 -2.79
CA PRO A 603 18.13 -8.09 -2.72
C PRO A 603 17.69 -8.51 -1.31
N SER A 604 18.64 -8.83 -0.42
CA SER A 604 18.40 -9.17 0.99
C SER A 604 18.49 -7.95 1.92
N SER A 605 18.19 -6.77 1.39
CA SER A 605 18.10 -5.49 2.11
C SER A 605 17.29 -5.61 3.40
N ASP A 606 16.19 -6.37 3.39
CA ASP A 606 15.34 -6.64 4.56
C ASP A 606 16.11 -7.22 5.77
N THR A 607 17.11 -8.07 5.54
CA THR A 607 17.88 -8.70 6.64
C THR A 607 18.75 -7.67 7.37
N LEU A 608 19.39 -6.77 6.60
CA LEU A 608 20.17 -5.68 7.20
C LEU A 608 19.26 -4.60 7.78
N HIS A 609 18.12 -4.33 7.13
CA HIS A 609 17.07 -3.45 7.61
C HIS A 609 16.59 -3.89 9.00
N ASP A 610 16.24 -5.16 9.20
CA ASP A 610 15.75 -5.67 10.49
C ASP A 610 16.82 -5.54 11.59
N GLY A 611 18.07 -5.82 11.23
CA GLY A 611 19.23 -5.55 12.09
C GLY A 611 19.36 -4.08 12.49
N ALA A 612 19.25 -3.18 11.53
CA ALA A 612 19.35 -1.73 11.75
C ALA A 612 18.18 -1.22 12.61
N VAL A 613 16.95 -1.66 12.33
CA VAL A 613 15.75 -1.35 13.13
C VAL A 613 15.93 -1.82 14.58
N ALA A 614 16.40 -3.05 14.78
CA ALA A 614 16.66 -3.59 16.12
C ALA A 614 17.71 -2.77 16.89
N VAL A 615 18.74 -2.25 16.22
CA VAL A 615 19.72 -1.35 16.83
C VAL A 615 19.09 -0.01 17.22
N LEU A 616 18.28 0.60 16.35
CA LEU A 616 17.62 1.88 16.60
C LEU A 616 16.61 1.80 17.77
N GLU A 617 15.85 0.71 17.86
CA GLU A 617 14.83 0.50 18.90
C GLU A 617 15.40 0.03 20.24
N ARG A 618 16.66 -0.42 20.27
CA ARG A 618 17.29 -0.95 21.50
C ARG A 618 17.36 0.06 22.63
N TRP A 619 17.64 1.33 22.32
CA TRP A 619 17.82 2.39 23.31
C TRP A 619 16.77 3.50 23.24
N HIS A 620 16.17 3.73 22.07
CA HIS A 620 15.30 4.87 21.80
C HIS A 620 13.91 4.44 21.31
N GLU A 621 12.97 5.37 21.36
CA GLU A 621 11.71 5.31 20.60
C GLU A 621 11.82 6.30 19.43
N PRO A 622 12.34 5.88 18.27
CA PRO A 622 12.67 6.76 17.15
C PRO A 622 11.44 7.33 16.45
N THR A 623 10.41 6.51 16.25
CA THR A 623 9.16 6.89 15.58
C THR A 623 8.31 7.90 16.36
N ARG A 624 8.69 8.22 17.59
CA ARG A 624 7.95 9.12 18.47
C ARG A 624 8.59 10.51 18.55
N LEU A 625 7.82 11.51 18.14
CA LEU A 625 8.09 12.92 18.36
C LEU A 625 7.36 13.42 19.62
N GLY A 626 8.13 14.00 20.54
CA GLY A 626 7.64 14.53 21.82
C GLY A 626 8.72 15.38 22.51
N ASN A 627 8.66 15.52 23.84
CA ASN A 627 9.72 16.21 24.56
C ASN A 627 11.05 15.42 24.52
N PRO A 628 12.16 15.97 23.98
CA PRO A 628 13.43 15.25 23.87
C PRO A 628 14.08 14.96 25.22
N ASN A 629 13.71 15.72 26.26
CA ASN A 629 14.19 15.54 27.62
C ASN A 629 13.27 14.64 28.47
N ALA A 630 12.16 14.15 27.91
CA ALA A 630 11.25 13.27 28.63
C ALA A 630 11.85 11.86 28.77
N SER A 631 11.67 11.29 29.96
CA SER A 631 12.11 9.92 30.27
C SER A 631 10.98 8.89 30.23
N THR A 632 9.77 9.32 29.91
CA THR A 632 8.55 8.49 29.92
C THR A 632 8.29 7.89 28.54
N ARG A 633 8.44 6.57 28.43
CA ARG A 633 8.18 5.77 27.23
C ARG A 633 6.70 5.69 26.82
N SER A 634 5.77 5.97 27.74
CA SER A 634 4.32 5.83 27.53
C SER A 634 3.54 7.14 27.50
N ALA A 635 4.22 8.29 27.45
CA ALA A 635 3.52 9.58 27.34
C ALA A 635 3.04 9.80 25.88
N GLY A 636 2.00 10.61 25.72
CA GLY A 636 1.48 10.95 24.39
C GLY A 636 2.55 11.54 23.47
N GLY A 637 2.37 11.40 22.17
CA GLY A 637 3.27 11.95 21.17
C GLY A 637 2.72 11.81 19.76
N ILE A 638 3.43 12.41 18.81
CA ILE A 638 3.19 12.20 17.39
C ILE A 638 4.05 11.03 16.95
N TYR A 639 3.43 10.01 16.38
CA TYR A 639 4.08 8.81 15.88
C TYR A 639 4.13 8.82 14.36
N TYR A 640 5.28 8.44 13.80
CA TYR A 640 5.36 8.00 12.42
C TYR A 640 4.86 6.55 12.31
N ALA A 641 3.71 6.35 11.66
CA ALA A 641 2.98 5.09 11.60
C ALA A 641 2.86 4.53 10.17
N ARG A 642 3.77 4.90 9.26
CA ARG A 642 3.89 4.28 7.94
C ARG A 642 4.66 2.96 8.06
N GLY A 643 4.09 1.87 7.55
CA GLY A 643 4.68 0.52 7.64
C GLY A 643 4.72 -0.04 9.07
N ASP A 644 5.43 -1.16 9.24
CA ASP A 644 5.54 -1.90 10.51
C ASP A 644 6.79 -1.54 11.34
N SER A 645 7.83 -0.95 10.72
CA SER A 645 9.12 -0.56 11.31
C SER A 645 9.49 0.92 11.05
N ILE A 646 10.63 1.38 11.54
CA ILE A 646 11.22 2.67 11.13
C ILE A 646 11.65 2.53 9.67
N PRO A 647 11.40 3.51 8.80
CA PRO A 647 11.91 3.45 7.43
C PRO A 647 13.44 3.57 7.45
N VAL A 648 14.10 2.44 7.21
CA VAL A 648 15.55 2.35 6.95
C VAL A 648 15.69 2.05 5.46
N SER A 649 16.44 2.86 4.73
CA SER A 649 16.73 2.64 3.33
C SER A 649 18.17 2.19 3.15
N ILE A 650 18.42 1.37 2.15
CA ILE A 650 19.77 0.92 1.80
C ILE A 650 20.13 1.49 0.44
N GLN A 651 21.26 2.20 0.39
CA GLN A 651 21.71 2.91 -0.80
C GLN A 651 21.95 1.93 -1.97
N GLY A 652 21.27 2.15 -3.10
CA GLY A 652 21.42 1.36 -4.33
C GLY A 652 20.21 0.45 -4.63
N ASP A 653 19.50 -0.01 -3.61
CA ASP A 653 18.37 -0.97 -3.77
C ASP A 653 17.03 -0.34 -3.36
N GLN A 654 16.97 0.26 -2.16
CA GLN A 654 15.77 0.88 -1.62
C GLN A 654 15.87 2.41 -1.65
N GLN A 655 16.13 3.02 -2.81
CA GLN A 655 16.14 4.49 -2.90
C GLN A 655 14.71 5.07 -2.81
N ARG A 656 14.41 5.64 -1.64
CA ARG A 656 13.27 6.51 -1.31
C ARG A 656 11.88 5.85 -1.33
N GLN A 657 11.61 4.98 -0.37
CA GLN A 657 10.25 4.51 -0.11
C GLN A 657 9.44 5.46 0.80
N SER A 658 10.09 6.37 1.53
CA SER A 658 9.46 7.38 2.41
C SER A 658 10.13 8.75 2.28
N SER A 659 9.42 9.82 2.68
CA SER A 659 9.94 11.20 2.67
C SER A 659 11.02 11.44 3.74
N ILE A 660 11.02 10.60 4.78
CA ILE A 660 12.02 10.53 5.85
C ILE A 660 12.51 9.08 5.93
N ASP A 661 13.82 8.86 5.77
CA ASP A 661 14.46 7.55 5.83
C ASP A 661 15.86 7.61 6.47
N VAL A 662 16.25 6.55 7.17
CA VAL A 662 17.63 6.36 7.62
C VAL A 662 18.37 5.61 6.52
N GLU A 663 19.11 6.33 5.68
CA GLU A 663 19.89 5.74 4.59
C GLU A 663 21.19 5.11 5.13
N LEU A 664 21.41 3.83 4.80
CA LEU A 664 22.66 3.10 5.00
C LEU A 664 23.52 3.20 3.72
N GLU A 665 24.70 3.81 3.84
CA GLU A 665 25.60 4.08 2.71
C GLU A 665 26.49 2.86 2.39
N TRP A 666 26.76 2.59 1.11
CA TRP A 666 27.67 1.51 0.72
C TRP A 666 29.13 1.92 0.94
N GLY A 667 29.97 0.96 1.32
CA GLY A 667 31.41 1.18 1.44
C GLY A 667 32.09 0.28 2.48
N ALA A 668 33.28 -0.19 2.14
CA ALA A 668 34.09 -1.05 3.02
C ALA A 668 34.41 -0.42 4.39
N GLU A 669 34.31 0.91 4.52
CA GLU A 669 34.49 1.63 5.80
C GLU A 669 33.32 1.45 6.78
N HIS A 670 32.14 1.06 6.30
CA HIS A 670 30.96 0.79 7.11
C HIS A 670 30.77 -0.69 7.45
N ALA A 671 31.55 -1.59 6.82
CA ALA A 671 31.47 -3.04 7.01
C ALA A 671 31.54 -3.46 8.49
N ASP A 672 32.42 -2.82 9.26
CA ASP A 672 32.60 -3.09 10.70
C ASP A 672 31.36 -2.71 11.54
N LEU A 673 30.59 -1.70 11.11
CA LEU A 673 29.36 -1.26 11.78
C LEU A 673 28.16 -2.12 11.38
N TYR A 674 28.08 -2.51 10.11
CA TYR A 674 26.93 -3.22 9.55
C TYR A 674 26.98 -4.74 9.73
N THR A 675 28.18 -5.34 9.86
CA THR A 675 28.30 -6.80 10.08
C THR A 675 27.52 -7.25 11.33
N PRO A 676 27.59 -6.59 12.50
CA PRO A 676 26.78 -6.97 13.66
C PRO A 676 25.27 -6.73 13.48
N MET A 677 24.87 -5.77 12.63
CA MET A 677 23.45 -5.56 12.30
C MET A 677 22.94 -6.72 11.44
N LEU A 678 23.72 -7.13 10.43
CA LEU A 678 23.40 -8.28 9.59
C LEU A 678 23.37 -9.59 10.39
N GLU A 679 24.33 -9.80 11.30
CA GLU A 679 24.31 -10.97 12.20
C GLU A 679 23.01 -11.02 13.01
N TYR A 680 22.50 -9.88 13.47
CA TYR A 680 21.20 -9.83 14.13
C TYR A 680 20.06 -10.22 13.18
N GLY A 681 20.02 -9.70 11.95
CA GLY A 681 18.99 -10.09 10.98
C GLY A 681 19.03 -11.56 10.55
N LEU A 682 20.20 -12.19 10.61
CA LEU A 682 20.38 -13.61 10.25
C LEU A 682 20.04 -14.58 11.40
N PHE A 683 20.26 -14.16 12.65
CA PHE A 683 20.20 -15.03 13.84
C PHE A 683 19.26 -14.55 14.95
N ASP A 684 18.62 -13.39 14.81
CA ASP A 684 17.80 -12.69 15.81
C ASP A 684 18.50 -12.39 17.15
N VAL A 685 19.82 -12.51 17.21
CA VAL A 685 20.63 -12.38 18.44
C VAL A 685 21.92 -11.60 18.17
N PHE A 686 22.22 -10.61 19.01
CA PHE A 686 23.54 -9.99 19.04
C PHE A 686 24.53 -10.87 19.78
N ASP A 687 25.60 -11.30 19.12
CA ASP A 687 26.69 -12.03 19.75
C ASP A 687 27.45 -11.10 20.71
N SER A 688 27.28 -11.34 22.02
CA SER A 688 27.89 -10.53 23.07
C SER A 688 29.42 -10.56 23.08
N GLN A 689 30.04 -11.54 22.42
CA GLN A 689 31.50 -11.70 22.36
C GLN A 689 32.14 -10.93 21.20
N THR A 690 31.41 -10.73 20.10
CA THR A 690 31.92 -10.07 18.88
C THR A 690 31.34 -8.67 18.66
N THR A 691 30.19 -8.33 19.25
CA THR A 691 29.47 -7.07 18.98
C THR A 691 30.01 -5.87 19.77
N ASN A 692 30.34 -4.78 19.07
CA ASN A 692 30.73 -3.51 19.69
C ASN A 692 29.51 -2.59 19.96
N PHE A 693 28.88 -2.75 21.12
CA PHE A 693 27.67 -1.99 21.49
C PHE A 693 27.87 -0.48 21.61
N ASP A 694 29.08 0.02 21.93
CA ASP A 694 29.33 1.45 22.06
C ASP A 694 29.27 2.16 20.69
N GLN A 695 29.78 1.49 19.65
CA GLN A 695 29.75 2.00 18.28
C GLN A 695 28.33 1.99 17.70
N LEU A 696 27.58 0.91 17.92
CA LEU A 696 26.17 0.82 17.52
C LEU A 696 25.30 1.88 18.20
N ARG A 697 25.55 2.16 19.49
CA ARG A 697 24.82 3.19 20.22
C ARG A 697 25.11 4.60 19.72
N ALA A 698 26.37 4.93 19.44
CA ALA A 698 26.73 6.25 18.93
C ALA A 698 26.11 6.54 17.56
N TRP A 699 26.04 5.51 16.70
CA TRP A 699 25.32 5.57 15.44
C TRP A 699 23.82 5.81 15.67
N ALA A 700 23.16 4.99 16.49
CA ALA A 700 21.74 5.14 16.80
C ALA A 700 21.40 6.52 17.40
N ASP A 701 22.23 7.06 18.31
CA ASP A 701 22.04 8.40 18.89
C ASP A 701 22.01 9.50 17.80
N THR A 702 22.83 9.37 16.76
CA THR A 702 22.93 10.34 15.66
C THR A 702 21.74 10.22 14.71
N GLU A 703 21.42 8.99 14.32
CA GLU A 703 20.35 8.72 13.35
C GLU A 703 18.97 9.03 13.91
N VAL A 704 18.69 8.66 15.16
CA VAL A 704 17.42 8.98 15.80
C VAL A 704 17.24 10.49 15.99
N ALA A 705 18.32 11.23 16.26
CA ALA A 705 18.27 12.67 16.36
C ALA A 705 17.96 13.33 15.01
N ARG A 706 18.58 12.86 13.93
CA ARG A 706 18.30 13.29 12.54
C ARG A 706 16.84 13.02 12.16
N PHE A 707 16.39 11.77 12.34
CA PHE A 707 15.03 11.35 12.02
C PHE A 707 13.97 12.21 12.72
N LYS A 708 14.14 12.48 14.03
CA LYS A 708 13.20 13.33 14.79
C LYS A 708 13.23 14.80 14.37
N HIS A 709 14.38 15.28 13.88
CA HIS A 709 14.49 16.63 13.36
C HIS A 709 13.71 16.77 12.06
N GLU A 710 13.86 15.82 11.13
CA GLU A 710 13.13 15.78 9.86
C GLU A 710 11.61 15.61 10.09
N MET A 711 11.20 14.74 11.02
CA MET A 711 9.78 14.62 11.41
C MET A 711 9.20 15.95 11.87
N ARG A 712 9.97 16.71 12.67
CA ARG A 712 9.54 18.02 13.13
C ARG A 712 9.45 19.00 11.97
N GLU A 713 10.44 19.03 11.08
CA GLU A 713 10.45 19.94 9.93
C GLU A 713 9.26 19.69 8.98
N GLU A 714 8.92 18.43 8.70
CA GLU A 714 7.73 18.11 7.88
C GLU A 714 6.42 18.56 8.54
N ILE A 715 6.26 18.32 9.85
CA ILE A 715 5.06 18.73 10.60
C ILE A 715 5.01 20.25 10.77
N GLU A 716 6.14 20.94 10.93
CA GLU A 716 6.16 22.40 11.04
C GLU A 716 6.05 23.09 9.68
N ALA A 717 6.33 22.40 8.57
CA ALA A 717 6.17 22.94 7.22
C ALA A 717 4.69 23.18 6.82
N CYS A 718 3.76 22.41 7.38
CA CYS A 718 2.32 22.62 7.21
C CYS A 718 1.77 23.77 8.08
N LEU A 719 2.57 24.26 9.04
CA LEU A 719 2.22 25.36 9.92
C LEU A 719 2.76 26.69 9.36
N PRO A 720 2.02 27.81 9.49
CA PRO A 720 2.56 29.14 9.23
C PRO A 720 3.77 29.45 10.12
N LYS A 721 4.64 30.35 9.66
CA LYS A 721 5.93 30.66 10.31
C LYS A 721 5.80 31.17 11.74
N GLU A 722 4.64 31.71 12.07
CA GLU A 722 4.27 32.23 13.38
C GLU A 722 3.99 31.10 14.39
N LEU A 723 3.57 29.93 13.89
CA LEU A 723 3.19 28.74 14.66
C LEU A 723 4.30 27.69 14.70
N THR A 724 4.45 27.07 15.86
CA THR A 724 5.21 25.82 16.05
C THR A 724 4.28 24.79 16.68
N ILE A 725 4.67 23.51 16.70
CA ILE A 725 3.85 22.45 17.32
C ILE A 725 3.43 22.85 18.75
N GLU A 726 4.35 23.40 19.54
CA GLU A 726 4.06 23.84 20.92
C GLU A 726 3.04 24.97 20.97
N LYS A 727 3.13 25.95 20.07
CA LYS A 727 2.19 27.08 20.02
C LYS A 727 0.81 26.63 19.58
N THR A 728 0.74 25.77 18.56
CA THR A 728 -0.51 25.18 18.07
C THR A 728 -1.21 24.38 19.16
N LEU A 729 -0.46 23.60 19.96
CA LEU A 729 -1.03 22.86 21.10
C LEU A 729 -1.55 23.78 22.21
N VAL A 730 -0.82 24.84 22.56
CA VAL A 730 -1.29 25.84 23.54
C VAL A 730 -2.56 26.52 23.04
N LEU A 731 -2.62 26.87 21.75
CA LEU A 731 -3.78 27.52 21.14
C LEU A 731 -5.00 26.59 21.07
N ALA A 732 -4.82 25.35 20.62
CA ALA A 732 -5.88 24.34 20.57
C ALA A 732 -6.48 24.06 21.96
N GLN A 733 -5.61 23.93 22.96
CA GLN A 733 -6.05 23.75 24.34
C GLN A 733 -6.75 25.01 24.88
N PHE A 734 -6.28 26.21 24.52
CA PHE A 734 -6.97 27.45 24.85
C PHE A 734 -8.36 27.50 24.22
N PHE A 735 -8.52 27.13 22.94
CA PHE A 735 -9.81 27.06 22.25
C PHE A 735 -10.80 26.11 22.95
N LEU A 736 -10.35 24.92 23.35
CA LEU A 736 -11.17 23.97 24.10
C LEU A 736 -11.66 24.57 25.42
N ILE A 737 -10.77 25.22 26.18
CA ILE A 737 -11.12 25.79 27.49
C ILE A 737 -11.94 27.08 27.34
N ASN A 738 -11.66 27.90 26.33
CA ASN A 738 -12.47 29.06 25.96
C ASN A 738 -13.90 28.61 25.62
N GLY A 739 -14.06 27.57 24.80
CA GLY A 739 -15.40 27.04 24.49
C GLY A 739 -16.08 26.29 25.65
N ALA A 740 -15.33 25.84 26.66
CA ALA A 740 -15.89 25.13 27.81
C ALA A 740 -16.34 26.05 28.95
N ARG A 741 -15.70 27.21 29.15
CA ARG A 741 -15.98 28.12 30.27
C ARG A 741 -15.88 29.62 29.98
N GLY A 742 -15.51 29.99 28.75
CA GLY A 742 -15.39 31.38 28.34
C GLY A 742 -14.19 32.11 28.93
N VAL A 743 -13.00 31.51 28.91
CA VAL A 743 -11.79 32.21 29.37
C VAL A 743 -11.23 33.13 28.30
N GLU A 744 -10.89 34.35 28.70
CA GLU A 744 -10.15 35.32 27.89
C GLU A 744 -8.65 35.18 28.12
N ALA A 745 -7.84 35.51 27.11
CA ALA A 745 -6.40 35.63 27.27
C ALA A 745 -6.08 36.99 27.92
N ASP A 746 -5.28 36.99 28.99
CA ASP A 746 -4.76 38.23 29.59
C ASP A 746 -3.60 38.79 28.73
N GLU A 747 -3.47 40.11 28.67
CA GLU A 747 -2.46 40.84 27.86
C GLU A 747 -0.99 40.40 28.13
N ASP A 748 -0.70 39.81 29.29
CA ASP A 748 0.66 39.45 29.69
C ASP A 748 0.97 37.94 29.65
N ARG A 749 -0.05 37.05 29.67
CA ARG A 749 0.18 35.59 29.70
C ARG A 749 -1.09 34.75 29.54
N VAL A 750 -1.03 33.67 28.76
CA VAL A 750 -1.94 32.51 28.92
C VAL A 750 -1.51 31.71 30.16
N PRO A 751 -2.34 31.58 31.22
CA PRO A 751 -1.92 30.87 32.43
C PRO A 751 -1.57 29.41 32.12
N ALA A 752 -0.37 28.98 32.55
CA ALA A 752 0.13 27.63 32.29
C ALA A 752 -0.76 26.52 32.87
N GLU A 753 -1.59 26.85 33.86
CA GLU A 753 -2.57 25.97 34.48
C GLU A 753 -3.69 25.58 33.50
N ILE A 754 -4.06 26.46 32.58
CA ILE A 754 -5.09 26.21 31.56
C ILE A 754 -4.65 25.12 30.59
N VAL A 755 -3.35 25.06 30.30
CA VAL A 755 -2.80 24.13 29.31
C VAL A 755 -2.97 22.68 29.78
N PHE A 756 -2.95 22.41 31.08
CA PHE A 756 -3.16 21.05 31.63
C PHE A 756 -4.58 20.82 32.16
N GLU A 757 -5.51 21.75 31.94
CA GLU A 757 -6.87 21.60 32.42
C GLU A 757 -7.66 20.60 31.58
N GLU A 758 -8.34 19.66 32.23
CA GLU A 758 -9.22 18.73 31.52
C GLU A 758 -10.42 19.48 30.93
N TYR A 759 -10.75 19.17 29.68
CA TYR A 759 -11.92 19.72 29.02
C TYR A 759 -13.20 19.18 29.69
N ASP A 760 -13.96 20.09 30.32
CA ASP A 760 -15.30 19.81 30.85
C ASP A 760 -16.26 20.93 30.47
N SER A 761 -17.27 20.58 29.66
CA SER A 761 -18.33 21.49 29.23
C SER A 761 -19.51 21.53 30.21
N ASN A 762 -19.58 20.67 31.23
CA ASN A 762 -20.67 20.70 32.21
C ASN A 762 -20.45 21.81 33.24
N ARG A 763 -21.08 22.96 33.03
CA ARG A 763 -21.04 24.07 33.98
C ARG A 763 -22.34 24.16 34.78
N SER A 764 -22.26 24.75 35.97
CA SER A 764 -23.43 24.99 36.85
C SER A 764 -24.51 25.87 36.20
N TYR A 765 -24.10 26.69 35.22
CA TYR A 765 -24.95 27.61 34.45
C TYR A 765 -25.32 27.09 33.05
N GLY A 766 -25.12 25.80 32.76
CA GLY A 766 -25.49 25.18 31.47
C GLY A 766 -24.35 25.08 30.46
N LYS A 767 -24.70 24.91 29.17
CA LYS A 767 -23.76 24.74 28.05
C LYS A 767 -24.00 25.80 26.95
N PRO A 768 -23.50 27.04 27.14
CA PRO A 768 -23.84 28.16 26.27
C PRO A 768 -23.61 27.91 24.78
N ILE A 769 -22.50 27.25 24.42
CA ILE A 769 -22.21 26.93 23.01
C ILE A 769 -23.19 25.90 22.43
N VAL A 770 -23.45 24.81 23.16
CA VAL A 770 -24.32 23.72 22.67
C VAL A 770 -25.80 24.13 22.69
N GLU A 771 -26.17 25.06 23.56
CA GLU A 771 -27.54 25.57 23.69
C GLU A 771 -27.87 26.65 22.66
N ASN A 772 -26.88 27.47 22.27
CA ASN A 772 -27.10 28.59 21.35
C ASN A 772 -26.76 28.29 19.89
N PHE A 773 -25.92 27.28 19.61
CA PHE A 773 -25.53 26.90 18.25
C PHE A 773 -26.08 25.51 17.89
N ASP A 774 -26.76 25.41 16.75
CA ASP A 774 -27.22 24.14 16.21
C ASP A 774 -26.02 23.22 15.91
N ARG A 775 -26.15 21.93 16.21
CA ARG A 775 -25.09 20.94 15.94
C ARG A 775 -24.73 20.82 14.47
N ASP A 776 -25.67 21.14 13.58
CA ASP A 776 -25.49 21.11 12.13
C ASP A 776 -25.03 22.46 11.56
N SER A 777 -24.85 23.49 12.40
CA SER A 777 -24.25 24.76 11.99
C SER A 777 -22.74 24.61 11.81
N ALA A 778 -22.14 25.45 10.97
CA ALA A 778 -20.70 25.40 10.70
C ALA A 778 -19.85 25.53 11.99
N PHE A 779 -20.15 26.52 12.83
CA PHE A 779 -19.48 26.68 14.14
C PHE A 779 -19.77 25.52 15.10
N GLY A 780 -21.01 25.02 15.14
CA GLY A 780 -21.39 23.88 16.00
C GLY A 780 -20.67 22.59 15.63
N GLN A 781 -20.49 22.33 14.33
CA GLN A 781 -19.71 21.21 13.80
C GLN A 781 -18.23 21.37 14.13
N ALA A 782 -17.63 22.54 13.82
CA ALA A 782 -16.22 22.80 14.11
C ALA A 782 -15.88 22.68 15.61
N PHE A 783 -16.75 23.18 16.49
CA PHE A 783 -16.61 23.01 17.94
C PHE A 783 -16.76 21.54 18.36
N GLY A 784 -17.75 20.83 17.80
CA GLY A 784 -17.98 19.42 18.07
C GLY A 784 -16.78 18.56 17.69
N ASP A 785 -16.21 18.78 16.51
CA ASP A 785 -15.06 18.04 16.00
C ASP A 785 -13.79 18.33 16.81
N LEU A 786 -13.55 19.60 17.18
CA LEU A 786 -12.45 19.96 18.07
C LEU A 786 -12.62 19.32 19.47
N ALA A 787 -13.83 19.33 20.02
CA ALA A 787 -14.13 18.70 21.31
C ALA A 787 -13.93 17.17 21.29
N MET A 788 -14.23 16.51 20.17
CA MET A 788 -13.93 15.08 19.98
C MET A 788 -12.42 14.79 20.01
N SER A 789 -11.58 15.75 19.61
CA SER A 789 -10.11 15.67 19.70
C SER A 789 -9.53 16.03 21.07
N SER A 790 -10.35 16.42 22.06
CA SER A 790 -9.86 16.92 23.37
C SER A 790 -8.90 15.97 24.08
N THR A 791 -9.15 14.66 24.01
CA THR A 791 -8.28 13.64 24.62
C THR A 791 -6.92 13.56 23.91
N ASP A 792 -6.89 13.75 22.60
CA ASP A 792 -5.66 13.69 21.82
C ASP A 792 -4.81 14.95 22.03
N ILE A 793 -5.45 16.13 22.10
CA ILE A 793 -4.78 17.39 22.46
C ILE A 793 -4.18 17.30 23.86
N ALA A 794 -4.93 16.79 24.85
CA ALA A 794 -4.42 16.61 26.21
C ALA A 794 -3.19 15.68 26.25
N LYS A 795 -3.24 14.54 25.53
CA LYS A 795 -2.09 13.61 25.43
C LYS A 795 -0.87 14.27 24.78
N LEU A 796 -1.05 15.08 23.75
CA LEU A 796 0.05 15.80 23.09
C LEU A 796 0.64 16.87 24.00
N VAL A 797 -0.20 17.61 24.72
CA VAL A 797 0.25 18.56 25.74
C VAL A 797 1.10 17.86 26.80
N GLU A 798 0.63 16.74 27.34
CA GLU A 798 1.42 15.93 28.27
C GLU A 798 2.76 15.48 27.64
N GLY A 799 2.72 15.01 26.40
CA GLY A 799 3.88 14.53 25.65
C GLY A 799 4.96 15.56 25.39
N PHE A 800 4.57 16.81 25.12
CA PHE A 800 5.49 17.90 24.75
C PHE A 800 5.95 18.73 25.95
N PHE A 801 5.13 18.86 26.98
CA PHE A 801 5.41 19.74 28.13
C PHE A 801 5.73 19.00 29.43
N LEU A 802 5.61 17.67 29.53
CA LEU A 802 6.03 16.92 30.71
C LEU A 802 7.37 16.19 30.48
N LEU A 803 8.26 16.26 31.48
CA LEU A 803 9.51 15.49 31.54
C LEU A 803 9.28 14.11 32.20
N LYS A 804 8.33 14.06 33.15
CA LYS A 804 7.83 12.89 33.88
C LYS A 804 6.35 13.12 34.21
N SER A 805 5.64 12.08 34.66
CA SER A 805 4.19 12.14 34.97
C SER A 805 3.73 13.34 35.81
N ASN A 806 4.60 13.89 36.67
CA ASN A 806 4.30 15.06 37.52
C ASN A 806 5.31 16.21 37.40
N VAL A 807 6.18 16.22 36.36
CA VAL A 807 7.24 17.23 36.22
C VAL A 807 7.07 17.96 34.90
N VAL A 808 6.71 19.24 34.98
CA VAL A 808 6.52 20.12 33.82
C VAL A 808 7.85 20.73 33.37
N ASP A 809 8.07 20.75 32.07
CA ASP A 809 9.10 21.54 31.39
C ASP A 809 8.66 23.02 31.33
N TYR A 810 8.85 23.72 32.45
CA TYR A 810 8.43 25.11 32.58
C TYR A 810 9.10 26.05 31.58
N GLU A 811 10.33 25.76 31.15
CA GLU A 811 11.04 26.61 30.19
C GLU A 811 10.34 26.59 28.84
N ARG A 812 10.04 25.39 28.33
CA ARG A 812 9.33 25.20 27.06
C ARG A 812 7.89 25.71 27.10
N LEU A 813 7.14 25.37 28.16
CA LEU A 813 5.75 25.79 28.29
C LEU A 813 5.61 27.30 28.47
N SER A 814 6.44 27.92 29.33
CA SER A 814 6.35 29.36 29.58
C SER A 814 6.77 30.19 28.36
N ALA A 815 7.70 29.69 27.54
CA ALA A 815 8.04 30.32 26.27
C ALA A 815 6.84 30.30 25.31
N ALA A 816 6.22 29.14 25.07
CA ALA A 816 5.07 29.00 24.18
C ALA A 816 3.87 29.84 24.66
N CYS A 817 3.50 29.77 25.95
CA CYS A 817 2.39 30.55 26.50
C CYS A 817 2.61 32.07 26.43
N ARG A 818 3.87 32.52 26.60
CA ARG A 818 4.21 33.95 26.52
C ARG A 818 4.16 34.44 25.08
N GLU A 819 4.74 33.69 24.13
CA GLU A 819 4.74 34.08 22.72
C GLU A 819 3.33 34.09 22.12
N VAL A 820 2.47 33.13 22.49
CA VAL A 820 1.06 33.14 22.07
C VAL A 820 0.31 34.31 22.70
N ALA A 821 0.59 34.68 23.95
CA ALA A 821 -0.08 35.82 24.60
C ALA A 821 0.35 37.19 24.03
N GLU A 822 1.63 37.34 23.66
CA GLU A 822 2.18 38.60 23.12
C GLU A 822 1.47 39.07 21.84
N ASP A 823 0.95 38.14 21.02
CA ASP A 823 0.23 38.46 19.77
C ASP A 823 -0.90 37.46 19.48
N PHE A 824 -1.83 37.32 20.43
CA PHE A 824 -2.84 36.25 20.43
C PHE A 824 -3.68 36.19 19.14
N GLU A 825 -4.23 37.33 18.69
CA GLU A 825 -5.08 37.37 17.49
C GLU A 825 -4.31 37.00 16.22
N SER A 826 -3.05 37.40 16.08
CA SER A 826 -2.19 36.99 14.97
C SER A 826 -1.95 35.48 14.94
N HIS A 827 -1.84 34.84 16.11
CA HIS A 827 -1.73 33.38 16.19
C HIS A 827 -3.07 32.67 15.88
N VAL A 828 -4.21 33.28 16.19
CA VAL A 828 -5.53 32.79 15.76
C VAL A 828 -5.67 32.89 14.25
N ASP A 829 -5.31 34.04 13.66
CA ASP A 829 -5.32 34.25 12.20
C ASP A 829 -4.35 33.30 11.49
N ALA A 830 -3.18 33.04 12.08
CA ALA A 830 -2.25 32.04 11.58
C ALA A 830 -2.85 30.63 11.65
N ALA A 831 -3.59 30.28 12.71
CA ALA A 831 -4.19 28.96 12.80
C ALA A 831 -5.20 28.67 11.68
N MET A 832 -5.86 29.70 11.14
CA MET A 832 -6.76 29.59 9.97
C MET A 832 -6.02 29.25 8.66
N MET A 833 -4.71 29.47 8.62
CA MET A 833 -3.86 29.31 7.43
C MET A 833 -3.03 28.02 7.50
N ILE A 834 -3.34 27.12 8.44
CA ILE A 834 -2.74 25.79 8.49
C ILE A 834 -3.21 25.01 7.26
N ASP A 835 -2.26 24.45 6.51
CA ASP A 835 -2.49 23.72 5.27
C ASP A 835 -1.85 22.33 5.39
N THR A 836 -2.68 21.29 5.48
CA THR A 836 -2.23 19.92 5.73
C THR A 836 -2.20 19.03 4.48
N ASP A 837 -2.47 19.57 3.29
CA ASP A 837 -2.61 18.79 2.05
C ASP A 837 -1.35 17.98 1.70
N ASP A 838 -0.17 18.53 1.98
CA ASP A 838 1.13 17.90 1.73
C ASP A 838 1.62 17.04 2.92
N LEU A 839 0.90 16.99 4.04
CA LEU A 839 1.30 16.22 5.22
C LEU A 839 0.97 14.74 5.04
N ALA A 840 1.99 13.89 5.15
CA ALA A 840 1.81 12.45 5.00
C ALA A 840 0.82 11.88 6.05
N ASP A 841 -0.11 11.05 5.58
CA ASP A 841 -1.06 10.26 6.41
C ASP A 841 -0.39 9.32 7.43
N ALA A 842 0.93 9.19 7.33
CA ALA A 842 1.81 8.47 8.25
C ALA A 842 1.77 9.03 9.67
N TYR A 843 1.57 10.33 9.87
CA TYR A 843 1.66 10.95 11.18
C TYR A 843 0.37 10.77 11.99
N LYS A 844 0.48 10.10 13.14
CA LYS A 844 -0.67 9.80 14.01
C LYS A 844 -0.42 10.17 15.47
N VAL A 845 -1.47 10.54 16.17
CA VAL A 845 -1.44 10.89 17.60
C VAL A 845 -1.81 9.67 18.44
N GLY A 846 -1.00 9.37 19.45
CA GLY A 846 -1.25 8.24 20.34
C GLY A 846 -0.33 8.22 21.55
N THR A 847 -0.49 7.19 22.38
CA THR A 847 0.45 6.86 23.47
C THR A 847 1.47 5.81 23.06
N THR A 848 1.17 5.03 22.02
CA THR A 848 2.02 4.02 21.38
C THR A 848 1.75 4.03 19.88
N ARG A 849 2.68 3.54 19.05
CA ARG A 849 2.52 3.44 17.60
C ARG A 849 1.23 2.68 17.21
N ASN A 850 1.00 1.50 17.80
CA ASN A 850 -0.16 0.65 17.50
C ASN A 850 -1.47 1.19 18.10
N GLY A 851 -1.38 2.11 19.07
CA GLY A 851 -2.53 2.79 19.67
C GLY A 851 -2.79 4.19 19.08
N ALA A 852 -2.06 4.59 18.04
CA ALA A 852 -2.22 5.89 17.39
C ALA A 852 -3.26 5.80 16.26
N ASN A 853 -4.44 6.36 16.49
CA ASN A 853 -5.58 6.25 15.58
C ASN A 853 -5.94 7.55 14.87
N THR A 854 -5.64 8.70 15.49
CA THR A 854 -6.02 10.02 14.97
C THR A 854 -4.88 10.55 14.11
N LYS A 855 -5.16 10.89 12.84
CA LYS A 855 -4.19 11.52 11.95
C LYS A 855 -3.86 12.94 12.41
N VAL A 856 -2.60 13.35 12.29
CA VAL A 856 -2.17 14.72 12.64
C VAL A 856 -2.80 15.75 11.70
N SER A 857 -2.91 15.45 10.40
CA SER A 857 -3.62 16.30 9.43
C SER A 857 -5.04 16.60 9.91
N SER A 858 -5.82 15.56 10.20
CA SER A 858 -7.18 15.72 10.72
C SER A 858 -7.27 16.49 12.04
N LEU A 859 -6.26 16.40 12.91
CA LEU A 859 -6.23 17.21 14.14
C LEU A 859 -6.00 18.69 13.82
N PHE A 860 -5.06 18.98 12.93
CA PHE A 860 -4.70 20.33 12.51
C PHE A 860 -5.82 20.98 11.68
N ASP A 861 -6.50 20.23 10.82
CA ASP A 861 -7.69 20.68 10.09
C ASP A 861 -8.79 21.11 11.06
N ARG A 862 -9.08 20.30 12.09
CA ARG A 862 -10.07 20.65 13.13
C ARG A 862 -9.71 21.93 13.89
N ILE A 863 -8.42 22.18 14.11
CA ILE A 863 -7.96 23.42 14.76
C ILE A 863 -8.13 24.62 13.80
N SER A 864 -7.79 24.44 12.53
CA SER A 864 -7.94 25.45 11.47
C SER A 864 -9.41 25.81 11.24
N ASP A 865 -10.28 24.81 11.08
CA ASP A 865 -11.72 24.96 10.91
C ASP A 865 -12.35 25.70 12.10
N TYR A 866 -11.98 25.32 13.32
CA TYR A 866 -12.46 26.01 14.52
C TYR A 866 -11.98 27.47 14.56
N ALA A 867 -10.70 27.74 14.26
CA ALA A 867 -10.18 29.11 14.21
C ALA A 867 -10.90 29.96 13.16
N ALA A 868 -11.18 29.38 11.98
CA ALA A 868 -11.85 30.06 10.89
C ALA A 868 -13.31 30.39 11.23
N GLU A 869 -14.06 29.44 11.80
CA GLU A 869 -15.43 29.68 12.25
C GLU A 869 -15.49 30.63 13.45
N LEU A 870 -14.50 30.58 14.35
CA LEU A 870 -14.40 31.49 15.48
C LEU A 870 -14.27 32.95 15.02
N GLN A 871 -13.44 33.22 14.00
CA GLN A 871 -13.31 34.58 13.43
C GLN A 871 -14.52 35.01 12.57
N ARG A 872 -15.39 34.08 12.17
CA ARG A 872 -16.65 34.40 11.47
C ARG A 872 -17.77 34.84 12.41
N LEU A 873 -17.65 34.55 13.71
CA LEU A 873 -18.67 34.93 14.68
C LEU A 873 -18.83 36.45 14.76
N THR A 874 -20.08 36.89 14.74
CA THR A 874 -20.43 38.32 14.83
C THR A 874 -21.44 38.58 15.93
N VAL A 875 -21.32 39.75 16.57
CA VAL A 875 -22.25 40.17 17.63
C VAL A 875 -23.70 40.22 17.12
N ASP A 876 -23.89 40.67 15.87
CA ASP A 876 -25.23 40.90 15.29
C ASP A 876 -26.00 39.60 15.03
N GLN A 877 -25.32 38.51 14.68
CA GLN A 877 -25.96 37.22 14.39
C GLN A 877 -25.94 36.31 15.61
N ASP A 878 -24.76 36.10 16.19
CA ASP A 878 -24.50 35.01 17.14
C ASP A 878 -24.76 35.41 18.61
N ALA A 879 -24.73 36.71 18.92
CA ALA A 879 -25.05 37.25 20.24
C ALA A 879 -26.33 38.11 20.26
N SER A 880 -27.19 37.95 19.25
CA SER A 880 -28.48 38.65 19.15
C SER A 880 -29.37 38.42 20.38
N HIS A 881 -29.41 37.20 20.90
CA HIS A 881 -30.17 36.85 22.13
C HIS A 881 -29.69 37.62 23.38
N ILE A 882 -28.40 37.97 23.48
CA ILE A 882 -27.88 38.82 24.56
C ILE A 882 -28.44 40.24 24.40
N GLN A 883 -28.46 40.76 23.16
CA GLN A 883 -28.98 42.09 22.89
C GLN A 883 -30.49 42.21 23.15
N GLU A 884 -31.25 41.17 22.79
CA GLU A 884 -32.70 41.04 23.08
C GLU A 884 -32.96 40.99 24.59
N ALA A 885 -32.23 40.14 25.33
CA ALA A 885 -32.37 40.04 26.78
C ALA A 885 -31.95 41.33 27.52
N LEU A 886 -31.04 42.11 26.94
CA LEU A 886 -30.64 43.41 27.45
C LEU A 886 -31.69 44.51 27.21
N GLU A 887 -32.69 44.32 26.34
CA GLU A 887 -33.64 45.37 25.97
C GLU A 887 -34.51 45.83 27.15
N PRO A 888 -35.13 44.93 27.96
CA PRO A 888 -35.84 45.29 29.19
C PRO A 888 -34.94 46.06 30.18
N VAL A 889 -33.71 45.55 30.36
CA VAL A 889 -32.73 46.16 31.27
C VAL A 889 -32.32 47.53 30.74
N LYS A 890 -32.04 47.71 29.44
CA LYS A 890 -31.71 49.01 28.84
C LYS A 890 -32.82 50.05 29.00
N ARG A 891 -34.08 49.62 28.97
CA ARG A 891 -35.24 50.50 29.05
C ARG A 891 -35.46 51.05 30.45
N TRP A 892 -35.27 50.22 31.47
CA TRP A 892 -35.64 50.55 32.85
C TRP A 892 -34.47 50.75 33.79
N TYR A 893 -33.31 50.17 33.54
CA TYR A 893 -32.15 50.23 34.45
C TYR A 893 -31.50 51.63 34.51
N ASP A 894 -31.30 52.14 35.73
CA ASP A 894 -30.42 53.27 36.05
C ASP A 894 -29.41 52.82 37.13
N GLY A 895 -28.14 53.23 36.97
CA GLY A 895 -27.05 52.87 37.89
C GLY A 895 -27.16 53.46 39.30
N GLY A 896 -28.24 54.21 39.58
CA GLY A 896 -28.63 54.72 40.90
C GLY A 896 -29.71 53.92 41.62
N HIS A 897 -30.25 52.86 41.04
CA HIS A 897 -31.31 52.06 41.67
C HIS A 897 -30.81 51.35 42.92
N THR A 898 -31.60 51.41 43.99
CA THR A 898 -31.45 50.56 45.18
C THR A 898 -32.53 49.49 45.22
N VAL A 899 -32.31 48.43 46.00
CA VAL A 899 -33.30 47.36 46.21
C VAL A 899 -34.62 47.93 46.77
N ASP A 900 -34.51 48.94 47.65
CA ASP A 900 -35.68 49.63 48.22
C ASP A 900 -36.48 50.40 47.15
N ASP A 901 -35.79 51.06 46.21
CA ASP A 901 -36.45 51.78 45.11
C ASP A 901 -37.19 50.81 44.18
N LEU A 902 -36.58 49.67 43.86
CA LEU A 902 -37.21 48.63 43.03
C LEU A 902 -38.41 48.00 43.75
N ALA A 903 -38.32 47.72 45.05
CA ALA A 903 -39.46 47.21 45.81
C ALA A 903 -40.65 48.20 45.82
N GLU A 904 -40.39 49.49 46.04
CA GLU A 904 -41.43 50.55 46.05
C GLU A 904 -42.08 50.69 44.66
N TRP A 905 -41.30 50.60 43.59
CA TRP A 905 -41.82 50.66 42.23
C TRP A 905 -42.66 49.44 41.88
N PHE A 906 -42.22 48.24 42.26
CA PHE A 906 -42.98 47.01 42.01
C PHE A 906 -44.30 47.00 42.79
N GLU A 907 -44.32 47.46 44.06
CA GLU A 907 -45.54 47.62 44.86
C GLU A 907 -46.51 48.60 44.19
N THR A 908 -46.01 49.73 43.70
CA THR A 908 -46.83 50.72 42.98
C THR A 908 -47.41 50.14 41.68
N LEU A 909 -46.64 49.37 40.93
CA LEU A 909 -47.11 48.70 39.71
C LEU A 909 -48.14 47.60 40.03
N TYR A 910 -47.98 46.86 41.13
CA TYR A 910 -48.96 45.90 41.62
C TYR A 910 -50.29 46.53 41.99
N GLU A 911 -50.26 47.67 42.69
CA GLU A 911 -51.48 48.42 43.00
C GLU A 911 -52.19 48.89 41.72
N CYS A 912 -51.41 49.32 40.70
CA CYS A 912 -51.94 49.68 39.38
C CYS A 912 -52.53 48.46 38.64
N ALA A 913 -51.86 47.32 38.67
CA ALA A 913 -52.33 46.06 38.08
C ALA A 913 -53.64 45.59 38.70
N GLY A 914 -53.76 45.67 40.02
CA GLY A 914 -55.01 45.40 40.73
C GLY A 914 -56.13 46.38 40.39
N ALA A 915 -55.81 47.65 40.11
CA ALA A 915 -56.78 48.65 39.68
C ALA A 915 -57.23 48.49 38.22
N MET A 916 -56.37 47.96 37.34
CA MET A 916 -56.62 47.75 35.90
C MET A 916 -57.01 46.31 35.53
N ASP A 917 -57.21 45.43 36.52
CA ASP A 917 -57.61 44.02 36.35
C ASP A 917 -56.63 43.20 35.48
N VAL A 918 -55.33 43.48 35.62
CA VAL A 918 -54.26 42.70 34.99
C VAL A 918 -54.04 41.40 35.78
N PRO A 919 -54.05 40.22 35.13
CA PRO A 919 -53.76 38.96 35.83
C PRO A 919 -52.30 38.92 36.28
N ILE A 920 -52.09 38.74 37.59
CA ILE A 920 -50.76 38.58 38.17
C ILE A 920 -50.16 37.24 37.70
N LYS A 921 -49.04 37.30 36.96
CA LYS A 921 -48.27 36.13 36.55
C LYS A 921 -47.35 35.67 37.69
N SER A 922 -47.01 34.38 37.73
CA SER A 922 -46.10 33.83 38.75
C SER A 922 -44.74 34.53 38.76
N SER A 923 -44.22 34.91 37.59
CA SER A 923 -42.96 35.68 37.47
C SER A 923 -42.99 37.03 38.20
N TYR A 924 -44.16 37.65 38.37
CA TYR A 924 -44.29 38.88 39.15
C TYR A 924 -44.27 38.59 40.65
N GLU A 925 -44.86 37.47 41.08
CA GLU A 925 -44.87 37.08 42.49
C GLU A 925 -43.45 36.72 42.93
N ASP A 926 -42.74 35.93 42.12
CA ASP A 926 -41.37 35.50 42.36
C ASP A 926 -40.39 36.70 42.43
N ALA A 927 -40.53 37.69 41.53
CA ALA A 927 -39.72 38.91 41.54
C ALA A 927 -39.96 39.77 42.80
N TYR A 928 -41.21 39.88 43.26
CA TYR A 928 -41.56 40.64 44.45
C TYR A 928 -41.13 39.95 45.75
N GLU A 929 -41.27 38.63 45.82
CA GLU A 929 -40.77 37.81 46.93
C GLU A 929 -39.24 37.96 47.05
N THR A 930 -38.52 37.93 45.92
CA THR A 930 -37.06 38.14 45.90
C THR A 930 -36.66 39.52 46.42
N LEU A 931 -37.40 40.58 46.05
CA LEU A 931 -37.15 41.96 46.50
C LEU A 931 -37.47 42.18 47.99
N THR A 932 -38.42 41.44 48.57
CA THR A 932 -38.95 41.68 49.93
C THR A 932 -38.48 40.68 50.98
N GLU A 933 -38.33 39.41 50.61
CA GLU A 933 -37.95 38.32 51.53
C GLU A 933 -36.46 37.98 51.47
N SER A 934 -35.81 38.18 50.32
CA SER A 934 -34.38 37.85 50.09
C SER A 934 -33.54 38.98 49.47
N PRO A 935 -33.56 40.21 50.01
CA PRO A 935 -32.83 41.35 49.43
C PRO A 935 -31.30 41.21 49.54
N GLU A 936 -30.79 40.31 50.41
CA GLU A 936 -29.36 40.02 50.55
C GLU A 936 -28.78 39.25 49.35
N ASP A 937 -29.63 38.58 48.56
CA ASP A 937 -29.24 37.80 47.38
C ASP A 937 -29.10 38.67 46.10
N LEU A 938 -29.44 39.96 46.19
CA LEU A 938 -29.41 40.91 45.08
C LEU A 938 -28.16 41.80 45.10
N ASN A 939 -27.11 41.39 44.39
CA ASN A 939 -25.93 42.24 44.18
C ASN A 939 -26.08 43.13 42.93
N LEU A 940 -26.74 44.29 43.09
CA LEU A 940 -26.93 45.27 42.02
C LEU A 940 -25.63 45.94 41.55
N ALA A 941 -24.54 45.86 42.32
CA ALA A 941 -23.24 46.40 41.93
C ALA A 941 -22.53 45.46 40.93
N ASP A 942 -22.55 44.15 41.19
CA ASP A 942 -22.00 43.14 40.26
C ASP A 942 -22.85 43.07 38.98
N PHE A 943 -24.19 43.11 39.10
CA PHE A 943 -25.10 43.20 37.95
C PHE A 943 -24.84 44.44 37.09
N ARG A 944 -24.46 45.57 37.70
CA ARG A 944 -24.08 46.77 36.95
C ARG A 944 -22.86 46.54 36.08
N GLU A 945 -21.83 45.92 36.63
CA GLU A 945 -20.59 45.63 35.92
C GLU A 945 -20.86 44.69 34.74
N ASP A 946 -21.68 43.66 34.95
CA ASP A 946 -22.11 42.73 33.90
C ASP A 946 -22.90 43.43 32.78
N VAL A 947 -23.88 44.27 33.12
CA VAL A 947 -24.68 45.00 32.13
C VAL A 947 -23.83 46.00 31.34
N GLU A 948 -22.90 46.70 31.97
CA GLU A 948 -21.95 47.58 31.26
C GLU A 948 -21.02 46.77 30.33
N ARG A 949 -20.61 45.56 30.75
CA ARG A 949 -19.77 44.64 29.96
C ARG A 949 -20.50 44.10 28.73
N PHE A 950 -21.78 43.73 28.85
CA PHE A 950 -22.59 43.26 27.71
C PHE A 950 -23.08 44.40 26.80
N ARG A 951 -23.10 45.66 27.27
CA ARG A 951 -23.40 46.83 26.42
C ARG A 951 -22.24 47.19 25.49
N ASN A 952 -21.00 46.93 25.90
CA ASN A 952 -19.79 47.24 25.13
C ASN A 952 -19.24 45.97 24.44
N MET A 953 -19.98 45.46 23.44
CA MET A 953 -19.53 44.33 22.60
C MET A 953 -18.91 44.77 21.27
N ASP A 954 -18.90 46.06 20.96
CA ASP A 954 -18.33 46.60 19.72
C ASP A 954 -16.83 46.29 19.61
N GLY A 955 -16.44 45.52 18.59
CA GLY A 955 -15.05 45.12 18.35
C GLY A 955 -14.60 43.85 19.09
N ALA A 956 -15.52 43.09 19.70
CA ALA A 956 -15.20 41.78 20.27
C ALA A 956 -14.72 40.81 19.18
N THR A 957 -13.58 40.18 19.43
CA THR A 957 -13.06 39.07 18.61
C THR A 957 -13.81 37.77 18.93
N GLY A 958 -13.69 36.75 18.08
CA GLY A 958 -14.44 35.49 18.25
C GLY A 958 -14.27 34.83 19.62
N THR A 959 -13.04 34.77 20.14
CA THR A 959 -12.72 34.26 21.49
C THR A 959 -13.36 35.08 22.61
N THR A 960 -13.37 36.40 22.44
CA THR A 960 -14.01 37.35 23.36
C THR A 960 -15.53 37.17 23.33
N LEU A 961 -16.12 36.96 22.15
CA LEU A 961 -17.56 36.72 22.01
C LEU A 961 -17.98 35.44 22.73
N VAL A 962 -17.23 34.35 22.54
CA VAL A 962 -17.45 33.08 23.26
C VAL A 962 -17.35 33.29 24.78
N ALA A 963 -16.35 34.05 25.25
CA ALA A 963 -16.24 34.40 26.66
C ALA A 963 -17.47 35.18 27.16
N ARG A 964 -17.98 36.13 26.38
CA ARG A 964 -19.18 36.92 26.70
C ARG A 964 -20.44 36.06 26.75
N LEU A 965 -20.59 35.06 25.88
CA LEU A 965 -21.70 34.10 25.94
C LEU A 965 -21.71 33.33 27.26
N HIS A 966 -20.53 32.88 27.72
CA HIS A 966 -20.39 32.22 29.02
C HIS A 966 -20.63 33.16 30.20
N ASP A 967 -20.11 34.39 30.16
CA ASP A 967 -20.36 35.40 31.18
C ASP A 967 -21.85 35.74 31.28
N PHE A 968 -22.55 35.86 30.14
CA PHE A 968 -23.99 36.12 30.11
C PHE A 968 -24.81 34.98 30.72
N ALA A 969 -24.53 33.74 30.32
CA ALA A 969 -25.20 32.57 30.91
C ALA A 969 -24.96 32.45 32.41
N ARG A 970 -23.73 32.75 32.86
CA ARG A 970 -23.39 32.79 34.29
C ARG A 970 -24.16 33.89 35.02
N SER A 971 -24.15 35.12 34.50
CA SER A 971 -24.86 36.26 35.08
C SER A 971 -26.36 35.99 35.20
N ARG A 972 -26.98 35.38 34.18
CA ARG A 972 -28.40 34.99 34.19
C ARG A 972 -28.72 33.94 35.26
N ASN A 973 -27.79 33.00 35.51
CA ASN A 973 -27.98 31.95 36.51
C ASN A 973 -27.69 32.41 37.95
N GLU A 974 -26.73 33.32 38.13
CA GLU A 974 -26.28 33.77 39.46
C GLU A 974 -27.04 35.01 39.96
N GLN A 975 -27.58 35.85 39.07
CA GLN A 975 -28.16 37.14 39.43
C GLN A 975 -29.67 37.19 39.16
N ALA A 976 -30.46 37.14 40.23
CA ALA A 976 -31.92 37.29 40.19
C ALA A 976 -32.40 38.67 39.67
N ALA A 977 -31.50 39.65 39.55
CA ALA A 977 -31.79 40.96 39.00
C ALA A 977 -32.30 40.91 37.54
N TRP A 978 -31.85 39.93 36.73
CA TRP A 978 -32.37 39.73 35.37
C TRP A 978 -33.88 39.46 35.37
N GLU A 979 -34.32 38.51 36.19
CA GLU A 979 -35.74 38.13 36.32
C GLU A 979 -36.58 39.29 36.83
N ILE A 980 -36.05 40.11 37.74
CA ILE A 980 -36.74 41.29 38.27
C ILE A 980 -36.97 42.33 37.16
N TYR A 981 -35.94 42.70 36.39
CA TYR A 981 -36.09 43.68 35.31
C TYR A 981 -36.95 43.16 34.15
N GLU A 982 -36.87 41.86 33.81
CA GLU A 982 -37.77 41.22 32.85
C GLU A 982 -39.23 41.23 33.33
N ALA A 983 -39.46 40.91 34.61
CA ALA A 983 -40.79 40.96 35.23
C ALA A 983 -41.34 42.38 35.29
N PHE A 984 -40.49 43.38 35.58
CA PHE A 984 -40.84 44.80 35.55
C PHE A 984 -41.31 45.25 34.17
N ASP A 985 -40.55 44.95 33.12
CA ASP A 985 -40.88 45.32 31.73
C ASP A 985 -42.18 44.64 31.29
N ALA A 986 -42.31 43.33 31.54
CA ALA A 986 -43.50 42.58 31.20
C ALA A 986 -44.75 43.07 31.96
N LEU A 987 -44.63 43.47 33.23
CA LEU A 987 -45.75 44.03 34.00
C LEU A 987 -46.16 45.40 33.44
N ILE A 988 -45.19 46.24 33.04
CA ILE A 988 -45.46 47.54 32.44
C ILE A 988 -46.11 47.38 31.07
N ASP A 989 -45.66 46.45 30.23
CA ASP A 989 -46.26 46.16 28.93
C ASP A 989 -47.70 45.64 29.08
N ASP A 990 -47.96 44.71 30.00
CA ASP A 990 -49.31 44.23 30.31
C ASP A 990 -50.24 45.38 30.79
N LEU A 991 -49.71 46.33 31.56
CA LEU A 991 -50.45 47.53 31.99
C LEU A 991 -50.72 48.48 30.82
N GLN A 992 -49.76 48.65 29.89
CA GLN A 992 -49.92 49.50 28.71
C GLN A 992 -50.90 48.91 27.69
N GLU A 993 -50.94 47.58 27.52
CA GLU A 993 -51.93 46.90 26.69
C GLU A 993 -53.37 47.15 27.19
N GLN A 994 -53.56 47.24 28.51
CA GLN A 994 -54.84 47.62 29.12
C GLN A 994 -55.13 49.12 29.01
N ASP A 995 -54.12 49.99 29.09
CA ASP A 995 -54.30 51.43 28.90
C ASP A 995 -54.77 51.77 27.46
N HIS A 996 -54.39 50.94 26.48
CA HIS A 996 -54.91 50.99 25.10
C HIS A 996 -56.36 50.53 24.95
N ALA A 997 -56.94 49.80 25.91
CA ALA A 997 -58.38 49.54 25.94
C ALA A 997 -59.21 50.78 26.36
N THR A 998 -58.60 51.75 27.05
CA THR A 998 -59.22 53.03 27.46
C THR A 998 -58.85 54.24 26.60
N GLY A 999 -57.80 54.16 25.79
CA GLY A 999 -57.28 55.27 24.97
C GLY A 999 -58.23 55.82 23.90
N ALA A 1000 -59.19 55.04 23.41
CA ALA A 1000 -60.16 55.53 22.41
C ALA A 1000 -61.33 56.32 23.03
N ASP A 1001 -61.60 56.19 24.33
CA ASP A 1001 -62.79 56.77 24.97
C ASP A 1001 -62.46 57.97 25.89
N LEU A 1002 -61.21 58.11 26.35
CA LEU A 1002 -60.80 59.21 27.22
C LEU A 1002 -60.54 60.51 26.43
N GLU A 1003 -59.91 60.44 25.26
CA GLU A 1003 -59.77 61.59 24.34
C GLU A 1003 -61.13 62.04 23.78
N HIS A 1004 -62.06 61.09 23.61
CA HIS A 1004 -63.43 61.34 23.17
C HIS A 1004 -64.32 61.95 24.27
N ARG A 1005 -64.10 61.57 25.54
CA ARG A 1005 -64.77 62.16 26.71
C ARG A 1005 -64.20 63.51 27.13
N ILE A 1006 -62.90 63.75 26.94
CA ILE A 1006 -62.28 65.07 27.17
C ILE A 1006 -62.74 66.08 26.10
N LYS A 1007 -62.94 65.66 24.84
CA LYS A 1007 -63.55 66.48 23.78
C LYS A 1007 -65.06 66.76 23.99
N GLN A 1008 -65.73 66.06 24.92
CA GLN A 1008 -67.14 66.27 25.26
C GLN A 1008 -67.36 67.09 26.55
N LEU A 1009 -66.29 67.47 27.26
CA LEU A 1009 -66.40 68.39 28.39
C LEU A 1009 -66.60 69.82 27.86
N ASP A 1010 -67.69 70.48 28.26
CA ASP A 1010 -68.02 71.85 27.86
C ASP A 1010 -66.85 72.84 28.11
N GLU A 1011 -66.02 72.56 29.12
CA GLU A 1011 -64.84 73.34 29.51
C GLU A 1011 -63.70 73.32 28.46
N TYR A 1012 -63.59 72.25 27.65
CA TYR A 1012 -62.59 72.15 26.58
C TYR A 1012 -63.00 72.99 25.35
N SER A 1013 -64.29 73.04 25.03
CA SER A 1013 -64.83 73.89 23.96
C SER A 1013 -64.62 75.38 24.26
N ASP A 1014 -64.77 75.77 25.53
CA ASP A 1014 -64.58 77.14 26.01
C ASP A 1014 -63.10 77.57 25.97
N TYR A 1015 -62.19 76.62 26.18
CA TYR A 1015 -60.75 76.82 26.06
C TYR A 1015 -60.30 76.94 24.60
N GLU A 1016 -60.81 76.09 23.71
CA GLU A 1016 -60.47 76.10 22.29
C GLU A 1016 -61.02 77.34 21.56
N GLN A 1017 -62.21 77.81 21.95
CA GLN A 1017 -62.80 79.06 21.45
C GLN A 1017 -61.99 80.28 21.90
N LYS A 1018 -61.54 80.34 23.16
CA LYS A 1018 -60.64 81.41 23.65
C LYS A 1018 -59.27 81.36 22.98
N ARG A 1019 -58.76 80.17 22.70
CA ARG A 1019 -57.49 79.98 21.97
C ARG A 1019 -57.60 80.45 20.52
N GLN A 1020 -58.71 80.16 19.84
CA GLN A 1020 -58.98 80.66 18.49
C GLN A 1020 -59.20 82.19 18.46
N GLU A 1021 -59.90 82.76 19.45
CA GLU A 1021 -60.02 84.22 19.58
C GLU A 1021 -58.64 84.88 19.75
N ILE A 1022 -57.78 84.33 20.61
CA ILE A 1022 -56.42 84.84 20.82
C ILE A 1022 -55.58 84.72 19.54
N ILE A 1023 -55.64 83.58 18.85
CA ILE A 1023 -54.90 83.36 17.59
C ILE A 1023 -55.38 84.34 16.51
N SER A 1024 -56.69 84.56 16.37
CA SER A 1024 -57.25 85.53 15.41
C SER A 1024 -56.88 86.98 15.75
N LEU A 1025 -56.74 87.32 17.03
CA LEU A 1025 -56.28 88.64 17.50
C LEU A 1025 -54.78 88.86 17.30
N THR A 1026 -53.98 87.78 17.26
CA THR A 1026 -52.54 87.84 16.96
C THR A 1026 -52.20 87.76 15.48
N GLU A 1027 -53.11 87.30 14.61
CA GLU A 1027 -52.91 87.31 13.15
C GLU A 1027 -53.30 88.65 12.50
N ASP A 1028 -54.07 89.51 13.18
CA ASP A 1028 -54.43 90.88 12.75
C ASP A 1028 -53.60 92.00 13.43
N LEU A 1029 -52.52 91.64 14.16
CA LEU A 1029 -51.49 92.53 14.71
C LEU A 1029 -50.15 92.30 14.00
#